data_AF-A0A8I0VMC5-F1
#
_entry.id   AF-A0A8I0VMC5-F1
#
_cell.length_a   1.000
_cell.length_b   1.000
_cell.length_c   1.000
_cell.angle_alpha   90.00
_cell.angle_beta   90.00
_cell.angle_gamma   90.00
#
_symmetry.space_group_name_H-M   'P 1'
#
loop_
_entity.id
_entity.type
_entity.pdbx_description
1 polymer ?
#
loop_
_entity_poly.entity_id
_entity_poly.type
_entity_poly.pdbx_seq_one_letter_code
_entity_poly.pdbx_strand_id
1 'polypeptide(L)'
;MVDSRHNWQRNHLQRIVNRLSVFSTNEFDWVPPGKQVAPPPFSTIVPEEVLYAFDGPRIFTFSDQDGTTFLAYLCDEVPDLLRFIIVPIAPQTVLQLEKGDIALRDVLTQPDDVWIVDLDSGGSSRCCWNLAGKELPDAVLPLAGITLLPNSVVSQARGARGASQPFDVHLGKQKGLQVFLRWTGSVSGEVLLTLDNISVWGKSATDISHTATCDLPHILTFLARGWHRLFSEEYYPVLLARPNLPEHPGRLVRNVLNGRRNSQMQATQMAEWKTFTSFLKGHLFSRKCSPLISSLARLPDTDQPGNWVEDDSIIFLRQGHVMLAATSECYFCLSLDETRKILEELGNAICRRLESFSISNNIFLNIIQSWTTRDEITTSDKRSLATGISPARLQLIWPQNIPGENRKNLIPVSMAEEPLCLAARMIGGLADDSQLKNLMLRIANTGRNDRGVLSSIRDELKRSDILKDDQNFRASDFRAQGMEVARWLRSHENIDHSTRFNPRSLLDEWKVDCINYPSSIPYDAIAVWGKTLGPVIYLNPQGPRCIFPTGIRFTLAHEIGHILMDMDRFLPFGDVICAEDGLYAFNGPETRANAFAAELLLPESGVRQQMEQLNARDRDKINNLVVDIADKFEVSHELTAWKMKHTHILSKEQESYLDDKLRSKNDPF
;
A
#
# COMPACT_ATOMS: atom_id res chain seq x y z
N MET A 1 -1.99 -47.89 -27.29
CA MET A 1 -1.87 -46.52 -26.75
C MET A 1 -3.19 -45.91 -26.26
N VAL A 2 -4.36 -46.51 -26.53
CA VAL A 2 -5.66 -46.01 -26.03
C VAL A 2 -6.02 -46.61 -24.64
N ASP A 3 -5.59 -47.84 -24.36
CA ASP A 3 -5.85 -48.50 -23.06
C ASP A 3 -5.07 -47.94 -21.86
N SER A 4 -3.91 -47.30 -22.09
CA SER A 4 -3.10 -46.74 -21.00
C SER A 4 -3.68 -45.44 -20.42
N ARG A 5 -4.51 -44.70 -21.17
CA ARG A 5 -5.17 -43.48 -20.67
C ARG A 5 -6.42 -43.78 -19.84
N HIS A 6 -7.17 -44.84 -20.17
CA HIS A 6 -8.35 -45.24 -19.41
C HIS A 6 -8.00 -45.85 -18.04
N ASN A 7 -6.90 -46.60 -17.95
CA ASN A 7 -6.43 -47.15 -16.67
C ASN A 7 -5.82 -46.10 -15.74
N TRP A 8 -5.32 -44.98 -16.27
CA TRP A 8 -4.83 -43.88 -15.44
C TRP A 8 -5.99 -43.08 -14.82
N GLN A 9 -7.04 -42.78 -15.59
CA GLN A 9 -8.22 -42.04 -15.09
C GLN A 9 -9.01 -42.82 -14.03
N ARG A 10 -9.19 -44.15 -14.18
CA ARG A 10 -9.84 -44.97 -13.14
C ARG A 10 -9.03 -45.04 -11.84
N ASN A 11 -7.71 -45.22 -11.92
CA ASN A 11 -6.87 -45.27 -10.74
C ASN A 11 -6.71 -43.91 -10.04
N HIS A 12 -6.83 -42.81 -10.79
CA HIS A 12 -6.83 -41.46 -10.23
C HIS A 12 -8.15 -41.14 -9.50
N LEU A 13 -9.30 -41.50 -10.10
CA LEU A 13 -10.62 -41.34 -9.47
C LEU A 13 -10.82 -42.24 -8.25
N GLN A 14 -10.34 -43.49 -8.28
CA GLN A 14 -10.40 -44.37 -7.11
C GLN A 14 -9.52 -43.87 -5.94
N ARG A 15 -8.42 -43.17 -6.23
CA ARG A 15 -7.56 -42.50 -5.22
C ARG A 15 -8.18 -41.22 -4.68
N ILE A 16 -9.02 -40.52 -5.45
CA ILE A 16 -9.79 -39.36 -4.99
C ILE A 16 -10.96 -39.84 -4.11
N VAL A 17 -11.67 -40.90 -4.51
CA VAL A 17 -12.77 -41.48 -3.72
C VAL A 17 -12.26 -42.10 -2.42
N ASN A 18 -11.08 -42.75 -2.42
CA ASN A 18 -10.46 -43.27 -1.20
C ASN A 18 -9.77 -42.19 -0.33
N ARG A 19 -9.63 -40.94 -0.82
CA ARG A 19 -9.24 -39.79 0.00
C ARG A 19 -10.45 -39.05 0.60
N LEU A 20 -11.64 -39.24 0.03
CA LEU A 20 -12.89 -38.64 0.50
C LEU A 20 -13.63 -39.48 1.55
N SER A 21 -13.14 -40.68 1.89
CA SER A 21 -13.74 -41.56 2.91
C SER A 21 -13.09 -41.47 4.30
N VAL A 22 -12.18 -40.52 4.51
CA VAL A 22 -11.72 -40.10 5.83
C VAL A 22 -11.78 -38.59 5.87
N PHE A 23 -12.97 -38.03 6.11
CA PHE A 23 -13.11 -36.63 6.49
C PHE A 23 -12.41 -36.48 7.85
N SER A 24 -11.15 -36.03 7.79
CA SER A 24 -10.37 -35.64 8.95
C SER A 24 -11.10 -34.49 9.64
N THR A 25 -11.37 -34.63 10.93
CA THR A 25 -11.96 -33.62 11.83
C THR A 25 -11.11 -32.35 12.02
N ASN A 26 -10.24 -31.99 11.06
CA ASN A 26 -9.21 -30.95 11.18
C ASN A 26 -9.39 -29.85 10.13
N GLU A 27 -10.63 -29.40 9.89
CA GLU A 27 -10.86 -28.23 9.03
C GLU A 27 -10.71 -26.92 9.81
N PHE A 28 -10.96 -26.93 11.12
CA PHE A 28 -10.71 -25.80 12.01
C PHE A 28 -9.28 -25.80 12.56
N ASP A 29 -8.71 -24.62 12.81
CA ASP A 29 -7.36 -24.42 13.36
C ASP A 29 -7.21 -24.93 14.81
N TRP A 30 -8.30 -25.37 15.44
CA TRP A 30 -8.32 -25.94 16.78
C TRP A 30 -9.35 -27.08 16.91
N VAL A 31 -9.08 -27.98 17.86
CA VAL A 31 -9.95 -29.10 18.21
C VAL A 31 -10.54 -28.83 19.60
N PRO A 32 -11.87 -28.93 19.78
CA PRO A 32 -12.50 -28.79 21.08
C PRO A 32 -11.90 -29.75 22.11
N PRO A 33 -11.56 -29.27 23.32
CA PRO A 33 -11.16 -30.16 24.39
C PRO A 33 -12.38 -31.01 24.82
N GLY A 34 -12.12 -32.28 25.16
CA GLY A 34 -13.15 -33.20 25.64
C GLY A 34 -13.51 -34.31 24.66
N LYS A 35 -14.47 -35.14 25.06
CA LYS A 35 -14.94 -36.29 24.26
C LYS A 35 -16.07 -35.83 23.36
N GLN A 36 -15.99 -36.18 22.07
CA GLN A 36 -17.10 -36.00 21.15
C GLN A 36 -18.31 -36.81 21.66
N VAL A 37 -19.45 -36.15 21.77
CA VAL A 37 -20.72 -36.73 22.22
C VAL A 37 -21.68 -36.87 21.04
N ALA A 38 -22.74 -37.67 21.22
CA ALA A 38 -23.84 -37.64 20.29
C ALA A 38 -24.45 -36.22 20.25
N PRO A 39 -24.95 -35.76 19.09
CA PRO A 39 -25.58 -34.45 18.99
C PRO A 39 -26.68 -34.29 20.06
N PRO A 40 -26.72 -33.15 20.78
CA PRO A 40 -27.75 -32.86 21.78
C PRO A 40 -29.16 -32.85 21.15
N PRO A 41 -30.23 -32.90 21.97
CA PRO A 41 -31.61 -33.10 21.51
C PRO A 41 -32.16 -32.00 20.58
N PHE A 42 -31.46 -30.88 20.41
CA PHE A 42 -31.78 -29.88 19.39
C PHE A 42 -31.19 -30.28 18.03
N SER A 43 -31.90 -31.19 17.33
CA SER A 43 -31.51 -31.70 16.01
C SER A 43 -31.49 -30.64 14.90
N THR A 44 -32.10 -29.47 15.13
CA THR A 44 -32.05 -28.33 14.23
C THR A 44 -32.04 -27.06 15.06
N ILE A 45 -31.04 -26.22 14.82
CA ILE A 45 -30.89 -24.94 15.50
C ILE A 45 -31.57 -23.88 14.62
N VAL A 46 -32.73 -23.39 15.05
CA VAL A 46 -33.45 -22.30 14.39
C VAL A 46 -33.42 -21.08 15.30
N PRO A 47 -32.82 -19.95 14.89
CA PRO A 47 -32.82 -18.74 15.72
C PRO A 47 -34.23 -18.27 16.04
N GLU A 48 -34.53 -18.08 17.33
CA GLU A 48 -35.75 -17.44 17.82
C GLU A 48 -35.58 -15.92 17.90
N GLU A 49 -34.46 -15.47 18.49
CA GLU A 49 -34.12 -14.06 18.60
C GLU A 49 -32.64 -13.84 18.27
N VAL A 50 -32.36 -12.98 17.28
CA VAL A 50 -30.99 -12.70 16.84
C VAL A 50 -30.47 -11.46 17.56
N LEU A 51 -29.65 -11.70 18.59
CA LEU A 51 -29.05 -10.66 19.42
C LEU A 51 -27.94 -9.89 18.71
N TYR A 52 -27.23 -10.55 17.79
CA TYR A 52 -26.25 -9.93 16.91
C TYR A 52 -26.16 -10.68 15.58
N ALA A 53 -26.33 -9.93 14.48
CA ALA A 53 -26.23 -10.44 13.12
C ALA A 53 -25.12 -9.72 12.37
N PHE A 54 -24.35 -10.48 11.61
CA PHE A 54 -23.36 -9.96 10.66
C PHE A 54 -23.19 -10.98 9.54
N ASP A 55 -23.85 -10.75 8.40
CA ASP A 55 -23.90 -11.73 7.30
C ASP A 55 -24.46 -13.09 7.78
N GLY A 56 -25.59 -13.03 8.49
CA GLY A 56 -26.22 -14.15 9.18
C GLY A 56 -26.21 -14.00 10.72
N PRO A 57 -26.97 -14.85 11.43
CA PRO A 57 -27.00 -14.88 12.89
C PRO A 57 -25.63 -15.29 13.46
N ARG A 58 -25.01 -14.42 14.27
CA ARG A 58 -23.73 -14.71 14.93
C ARG A 58 -23.91 -14.96 16.43
N ILE A 59 -24.85 -14.23 17.03
CA ILE A 59 -25.29 -14.42 18.40
C ILE A 59 -26.81 -14.43 18.37
N PHE A 60 -27.40 -15.52 18.82
CA PHE A 60 -28.84 -15.66 18.84
C PHE A 60 -29.27 -16.63 19.92
N THR A 61 -30.53 -16.52 20.32
CA THR A 61 -31.17 -17.50 21.18
C THR A 61 -32.02 -18.46 20.36
N PHE A 62 -32.19 -19.67 20.88
CA PHE A 62 -33.15 -20.65 20.37
C PHE A 62 -33.63 -21.53 21.53
N SER A 63 -34.76 -22.21 21.36
CA SER A 63 -35.26 -23.16 22.36
C SER A 63 -35.23 -24.60 21.83
N ASP A 64 -35.01 -25.57 22.73
CA ASP A 64 -35.14 -26.99 22.39
C ASP A 64 -36.60 -27.49 22.48
N GLN A 65 -36.80 -28.81 22.31
CA GLN A 65 -38.13 -29.43 22.36
C GLN A 65 -38.77 -29.36 23.75
N ASP A 66 -37.98 -29.17 24.81
CA ASP A 66 -38.43 -29.08 26.18
C ASP A 66 -38.67 -27.61 26.62
N GLY A 67 -38.44 -26.65 25.71
CA GLY A 67 -38.60 -25.21 25.95
C GLY A 67 -37.44 -24.59 26.72
N THR A 68 -36.28 -25.25 26.79
CA THR A 68 -35.07 -24.69 27.38
C THR A 68 -34.43 -23.72 26.39
N THR A 69 -34.21 -22.47 26.82
CA THR A 69 -33.56 -21.45 25.99
C THR A 69 -32.04 -21.57 26.04
N PHE A 70 -31.41 -21.54 24.88
CA PHE A 70 -29.97 -21.56 24.69
C PHE A 70 -29.49 -20.28 24.01
N LEU A 71 -28.26 -19.88 24.30
CA LEU A 71 -27.52 -18.86 23.58
C LEU A 71 -26.49 -19.55 22.67
N ALA A 72 -26.55 -19.28 21.38
CA ALA A 72 -25.55 -19.70 20.40
C ALA A 72 -24.61 -18.53 20.05
N TYR A 73 -23.30 -18.76 20.11
CA TYR A 73 -22.25 -17.82 19.73
C TYR A 73 -21.35 -18.47 18.68
N LEU A 74 -21.27 -17.88 17.48
CA LEU A 74 -20.37 -18.37 16.43
C LEU A 74 -18.92 -18.02 16.78
N CYS A 75 -18.11 -19.03 17.10
CA CYS A 75 -16.72 -18.84 17.50
C CYS A 75 -15.72 -19.11 16.38
N ASP A 76 -16.09 -19.89 15.35
CA ASP A 76 -15.22 -20.18 14.20
C ASP A 76 -16.04 -20.51 12.95
N GLU A 77 -15.45 -20.32 11.77
CA GLU A 77 -16.11 -20.56 10.47
C GLU A 77 -15.07 -20.92 9.40
N VAL A 78 -15.34 -22.01 8.68
CA VAL A 78 -14.56 -22.47 7.52
C VAL A 78 -15.53 -22.76 6.36
N PRO A 79 -15.06 -22.94 5.11
CA PRO A 79 -15.96 -23.26 4.01
C PRO A 79 -16.85 -24.47 4.36
N ASP A 80 -18.17 -24.28 4.21
CA ASP A 80 -19.20 -25.30 4.45
C ASP A 80 -19.45 -25.74 5.90
N LEU A 81 -18.74 -25.20 6.90
CA LEU A 81 -18.95 -25.49 8.33
C LEU A 81 -18.91 -24.25 9.23
N LEU A 82 -19.88 -24.16 10.14
CA LEU A 82 -19.99 -23.15 11.18
C LEU A 82 -19.79 -23.79 12.55
N ARG A 83 -18.93 -23.24 13.40
CA ARG A 83 -18.72 -23.73 14.77
C ARG A 83 -19.33 -22.77 15.79
N PHE A 84 -20.31 -23.27 16.54
CA PHE A 84 -20.99 -22.53 17.59
C PHE A 84 -20.60 -23.04 18.98
N ILE A 85 -20.44 -22.10 19.93
CA ILE A 85 -20.51 -22.36 21.37
C ILE A 85 -21.95 -22.15 21.78
N ILE A 86 -22.56 -23.14 22.41
CA ILE A 86 -23.96 -23.15 22.84
C ILE A 86 -24.00 -23.34 24.35
N VAL A 87 -24.71 -22.44 25.03
CA VAL A 87 -24.87 -22.48 26.49
C VAL A 87 -26.33 -22.32 26.89
N PRO A 88 -26.80 -22.98 27.95
CA PRO A 88 -28.15 -22.74 28.46
C PRO A 88 -28.19 -21.33 29.06
N ILE A 89 -29.26 -20.58 28.80
CA ILE A 89 -29.37 -19.18 29.25
C ILE A 89 -30.76 -18.90 29.84
N ALA A 90 -30.79 -18.24 30.99
CA ALA A 90 -32.04 -17.79 31.58
C ALA A 90 -32.55 -16.54 30.83
N PRO A 91 -33.87 -16.36 30.65
CA PRO A 91 -34.43 -15.18 29.96
C PRO A 91 -33.98 -13.84 30.57
N GLN A 92 -33.78 -13.78 31.89
CA GLN A 92 -33.26 -12.58 32.56
C GLN A 92 -31.83 -12.24 32.15
N THR A 93 -30.99 -13.25 31.89
CA THR A 93 -29.61 -13.06 31.44
C THR A 93 -29.56 -12.57 29.99
N VAL A 94 -30.51 -12.98 29.15
CA VAL A 94 -30.67 -12.42 27.79
C VAL A 94 -30.93 -10.91 27.87
N LEU A 95 -31.89 -10.49 28.71
CA LEU A 95 -32.18 -9.06 28.91
C LEU A 95 -30.98 -8.27 29.45
N GLN A 96 -30.16 -8.88 30.30
CA GLN A 96 -28.92 -8.27 30.79
C GLN A 96 -27.86 -8.14 29.69
N LEU A 97 -27.72 -9.15 28.82
CA LEU A 97 -26.83 -9.09 27.66
C LEU A 97 -27.24 -7.96 26.71
N GLU A 98 -28.53 -7.84 26.40
CA GLU A 98 -29.07 -6.81 25.51
C GLU A 98 -28.87 -5.39 26.05
N LYS A 99 -28.95 -5.22 27.37
CA LYS A 99 -28.68 -3.93 28.04
C LYS A 99 -27.19 -3.64 28.21
N GLY A 100 -26.32 -4.62 27.95
CA GLY A 100 -24.90 -4.53 28.21
C GLY A 100 -24.54 -4.54 29.70
N ASP A 101 -25.41 -5.10 30.55
CA ASP A 101 -25.19 -5.23 32.00
C ASP A 101 -24.23 -6.38 32.33
N ILE A 102 -24.08 -7.35 31.43
CA ILE A 102 -23.18 -8.50 31.58
C ILE A 102 -22.36 -8.70 30.30
N ALA A 103 -21.08 -9.08 30.45
CA ALA A 103 -20.22 -9.36 29.32
C ALA A 103 -20.55 -10.73 28.70
N LEU A 104 -20.46 -10.82 27.37
CA LEU A 104 -20.77 -12.05 26.63
C LEU A 104 -19.86 -13.21 27.06
N ARG A 105 -18.57 -12.94 27.29
CA ARG A 105 -17.61 -13.95 27.75
C ARG A 105 -18.03 -14.58 29.08
N ASP A 106 -18.57 -13.78 30.00
CA ASP A 106 -18.96 -14.27 31.33
C ASP A 106 -20.14 -15.23 31.21
N VAL A 107 -21.08 -14.94 30.32
CA VAL A 107 -22.21 -15.84 30.03
C VAL A 107 -21.74 -17.16 29.40
N LEU A 108 -20.76 -17.13 28.50
CA LEU A 108 -20.24 -18.33 27.84
C LEU A 108 -19.39 -19.23 28.76
N THR A 109 -18.80 -18.67 29.82
CA THR A 109 -17.81 -19.40 30.65
C THR A 109 -18.34 -19.84 32.02
N GLN A 110 -19.49 -19.31 32.46
CA GLN A 110 -20.10 -19.66 33.74
C GLN A 110 -20.73 -21.06 33.81
N PRO A 111 -21.45 -21.58 32.79
CA PRO A 111 -22.12 -22.87 32.88
C PRO A 111 -21.14 -24.07 32.90
N ASP A 112 -21.49 -25.12 33.63
CA ASP A 112 -20.79 -26.41 33.59
C ASP A 112 -21.18 -27.27 32.37
N ASP A 113 -22.28 -26.92 31.69
CA ASP A 113 -22.76 -27.57 30.48
C ASP A 113 -22.67 -26.63 29.28
N VAL A 114 -21.57 -26.73 28.53
CA VAL A 114 -21.36 -26.02 27.27
C VAL A 114 -21.24 -27.02 26.14
N TRP A 115 -21.85 -26.71 24.99
CA TRP A 115 -21.70 -27.49 23.77
C TRP A 115 -20.91 -26.72 22.73
N ILE A 116 -19.98 -27.40 22.06
CA ILE A 116 -19.41 -26.93 20.80
C ILE A 116 -20.03 -27.75 19.70
N VAL A 117 -20.64 -27.09 18.72
CA VAL A 117 -21.39 -27.75 17.64
C VAL A 117 -20.90 -27.24 16.29
N ASP A 118 -20.53 -28.19 15.44
CA ASP A 118 -20.20 -27.92 14.04
C ASP A 118 -21.46 -28.14 13.20
N LEU A 119 -21.97 -27.09 12.57
CA LEU A 119 -23.12 -27.11 11.68
C LEU A 119 -22.64 -27.03 10.23
N ASP A 120 -23.23 -27.81 9.33
CA ASP A 120 -23.05 -27.59 7.90
C ASP A 120 -23.90 -26.42 7.38
N SER A 121 -23.72 -26.07 6.10
CA SER A 121 -24.48 -25.02 5.43
C SER A 121 -26.00 -25.26 5.40
N GLY A 122 -26.46 -26.48 5.66
CA GLY A 122 -27.87 -26.82 5.83
C GLY A 122 -28.39 -26.71 7.26
N GLY A 123 -27.56 -26.26 8.22
CA GLY A 123 -27.90 -26.17 9.63
C GLY A 123 -27.91 -27.52 10.36
N SER A 124 -27.39 -28.58 9.73
CA SER A 124 -27.33 -29.92 10.34
C SER A 124 -26.05 -30.10 11.15
N SER A 125 -26.18 -30.60 12.38
CA SER A 125 -25.04 -30.87 13.26
C SER A 125 -24.19 -32.04 12.73
N ARG A 126 -22.90 -31.80 12.54
CA ARG A 126 -21.89 -32.78 12.12
C ARG A 126 -21.15 -33.39 13.30
N CYS A 127 -20.68 -32.55 14.21
CA CYS A 127 -19.91 -32.96 15.38
C CYS A 127 -20.36 -32.14 16.60
N CYS A 128 -20.33 -32.77 17.78
CA CYS A 128 -20.66 -32.10 19.03
C CYS A 128 -19.69 -32.52 20.14
N TRP A 129 -19.29 -31.56 20.95
CA TRP A 129 -18.51 -31.78 22.17
C TRP A 129 -19.27 -31.17 23.35
N ASN A 130 -19.15 -31.78 24.52
CA ASN A 130 -19.69 -31.24 25.77
C ASN A 130 -18.54 -31.09 26.77
N LEU A 131 -18.47 -29.94 27.40
CA LEU A 131 -17.39 -29.51 28.28
C LEU A 131 -17.89 -28.42 29.23
N ALA A 132 -17.12 -28.12 30.28
CA ALA A 132 -17.42 -26.99 31.15
C ALA A 132 -16.99 -25.66 30.51
N GLY A 133 -17.69 -24.56 30.78
CA GLY A 133 -17.38 -23.26 30.19
C GLY A 133 -15.96 -22.76 30.50
N LYS A 134 -15.42 -23.13 31.67
CA LYS A 134 -14.03 -22.86 32.07
C LYS A 134 -12.96 -23.61 31.27
N GLU A 135 -13.35 -24.64 30.51
CA GLU A 135 -12.45 -25.44 29.67
C GLU A 135 -12.38 -24.89 28.23
N LEU A 136 -13.18 -23.88 27.90
CA LEU A 136 -13.12 -23.20 26.60
C LEU A 136 -11.77 -22.50 26.40
N PRO A 137 -11.09 -22.69 25.25
CA PRO A 137 -9.85 -21.97 24.98
C PRO A 137 -10.06 -20.45 24.91
N ASP A 138 -9.16 -19.70 25.54
CA ASP A 138 -9.21 -18.23 25.55
C ASP A 138 -9.23 -17.60 24.15
N ALA A 139 -8.62 -18.27 23.17
CA ALA A 139 -8.53 -17.81 21.79
C ALA A 139 -9.88 -17.82 21.05
N VAL A 140 -10.88 -18.59 21.51
CA VAL A 140 -12.19 -18.75 20.85
C VAL A 140 -13.30 -17.98 21.55
N LEU A 141 -13.00 -17.39 22.71
CA LEU A 141 -13.91 -16.57 23.49
C LEU A 141 -13.86 -15.10 23.04
N PRO A 142 -14.96 -14.34 23.23
CA PRO A 142 -14.92 -12.88 23.16
C PRO A 142 -13.85 -12.31 24.11
N LEU A 143 -13.35 -11.11 23.81
CA LEU A 143 -12.50 -10.39 24.76
C LEU A 143 -13.27 -10.16 26.07
N ALA A 144 -12.56 -10.25 27.21
CA ALA A 144 -13.16 -10.00 28.51
C ALA A 144 -13.75 -8.58 28.58
N GLY A 145 -14.96 -8.45 29.15
CA GLY A 145 -15.67 -7.18 29.29
C GLY A 145 -16.44 -6.69 28.05
N ILE A 146 -16.46 -7.43 26.94
CA ILE A 146 -17.27 -7.07 25.77
C ILE A 146 -18.76 -7.39 26.00
N THR A 147 -19.60 -6.38 25.82
CA THR A 147 -21.08 -6.42 25.89
C THR A 147 -21.72 -6.39 24.49
N LEU A 148 -23.01 -6.70 24.35
CA LEU A 148 -23.69 -6.70 23.03
C LEU A 148 -23.96 -5.30 22.47
N LEU A 149 -24.11 -4.28 23.32
CA LEU A 149 -24.26 -2.89 22.86
C LEU A 149 -22.88 -2.30 22.55
N PRO A 150 -22.70 -1.66 21.37
CA PRO A 150 -21.69 -0.61 21.25
C PRO A 150 -22.07 0.50 22.24
N ASN A 151 -21.10 1.24 22.77
CA ASN A 151 -21.27 2.39 23.69
C ASN A 151 -22.07 3.59 23.11
N SER A 152 -23.05 3.37 22.22
CA SER A 152 -23.73 4.37 21.40
C SER A 152 -25.11 4.83 21.90
N VAL A 153 -25.59 4.38 23.08
CA VAL A 153 -26.84 4.92 23.67
C VAL A 153 -26.55 5.98 24.74
N VAL A 154 -26.00 7.13 24.30
CA VAL A 154 -25.96 8.40 25.07
C VAL A 154 -26.50 9.56 24.21
N SER A 155 -27.50 9.29 23.37
CA SER A 155 -28.04 10.27 22.43
C SER A 155 -29.53 10.60 22.66
N GLN A 156 -29.88 11.03 23.87
CA GLN A 156 -31.07 11.87 24.10
C GLN A 156 -30.79 12.98 25.11
N ALA A 157 -30.03 14.00 24.69
CA ALA A 157 -30.10 15.35 25.24
C ALA A 157 -29.41 16.33 24.27
N ARG A 158 -30.15 16.93 23.32
CA ARG A 158 -29.68 18.14 22.63
C ARG A 158 -30.83 19.12 22.44
N GLY A 159 -30.87 20.10 23.34
CA GLY A 159 -31.44 21.42 23.08
C GLY A 159 -30.31 22.39 22.75
N ALA A 160 -30.43 23.02 21.59
CA ALA A 160 -29.85 24.27 21.09
C ALA A 160 -28.57 24.85 21.75
N ARG A 161 -27.55 25.14 20.93
CA ARG A 161 -26.86 26.45 20.91
C ARG A 161 -25.91 26.57 19.71
N GLY A 162 -26.02 27.71 19.03
CA GLY A 162 -25.03 28.23 18.09
C GLY A 162 -23.86 28.92 18.81
N ALA A 163 -22.91 29.36 17.98
CA ALA A 163 -21.54 29.83 18.26
C ALA A 163 -20.49 28.71 18.31
N SER A 164 -19.62 28.69 17.30
CA SER A 164 -18.47 27.78 17.17
C SER A 164 -17.55 27.91 18.38
N GLN A 165 -17.62 26.97 19.32
CA GLN A 165 -16.64 26.89 20.40
C GLN A 165 -15.26 26.49 19.83
N PRO A 166 -14.16 27.01 20.39
CA PRO A 166 -12.81 26.60 19.99
C PRO A 166 -12.62 25.09 20.22
N PHE A 167 -11.79 24.46 19.38
CA PHE A 167 -11.31 23.10 19.64
C PHE A 167 -10.36 23.10 20.84
N ASP A 168 -10.34 22.01 21.61
CA ASP A 168 -9.49 21.87 22.80
C ASP A 168 -8.02 21.70 22.42
N VAL A 169 -7.77 21.07 21.28
CA VAL A 169 -6.45 20.83 20.73
C VAL A 169 -6.43 21.22 19.26
N HIS A 170 -5.47 22.06 18.88
CA HIS A 170 -5.16 22.43 17.50
C HIS A 170 -3.68 22.15 17.24
N LEU A 171 -3.41 21.23 16.31
CA LEU A 171 -2.07 20.80 15.92
C LEU A 171 -1.81 21.19 14.47
N GLY A 172 -0.57 21.56 14.17
CA GLY A 172 -0.13 21.93 12.82
C GLY A 172 -0.03 23.44 12.58
N LYS A 173 0.41 23.81 11.37
CA LYS A 173 0.53 25.20 10.90
C LYS A 173 -0.56 25.52 9.88
N GLN A 174 -0.73 26.79 9.52
CA GLN A 174 -1.70 27.23 8.51
C GLN A 174 -1.57 26.50 7.15
N LYS A 175 -0.35 26.09 6.80
CA LYS A 175 -0.03 25.28 5.61
C LYS A 175 0.36 23.86 6.04
N GLY A 176 -0.08 22.85 5.29
CA GLY A 176 0.14 21.44 5.56
C GLY A 176 -1.02 20.77 6.31
N LEU A 177 -0.69 19.71 7.06
CA LEU A 177 -1.64 19.00 7.91
C LEU A 177 -2.00 19.84 9.13
N GLN A 178 -3.30 19.91 9.41
CA GLN A 178 -3.84 20.41 10.67
C GLN A 178 -4.80 19.39 11.25
N VAL A 179 -4.76 19.25 12.56
CA VAL A 179 -5.68 18.41 13.33
C VAL A 179 -6.36 19.26 14.38
N PHE A 180 -7.68 19.27 14.34
CA PHE A 180 -8.52 19.88 15.33
C PHE A 180 -9.25 18.78 16.10
N LEU A 181 -9.09 18.77 17.42
CA LEU A 181 -9.68 17.75 18.30
C LEU A 181 -10.42 18.44 19.45
N ARG A 182 -11.68 18.07 19.61
CA ARG A 182 -12.56 18.51 20.71
C ARG A 182 -13.02 17.28 21.48
N TRP A 183 -12.98 17.34 22.80
CA TRP A 183 -13.44 16.25 23.65
C TRP A 183 -14.97 16.30 23.80
N THR A 184 -15.67 15.23 23.45
CA THR A 184 -17.13 15.13 23.62
C THR A 184 -17.53 14.19 24.76
N GLY A 185 -16.58 13.41 25.28
CA GLY A 185 -16.78 12.49 26.39
C GLY A 185 -15.45 12.03 27.00
N SER A 186 -15.51 10.94 27.76
CA SER A 186 -14.32 10.32 28.36
C SER A 186 -13.44 9.66 27.31
N VAL A 187 -14.07 8.93 26.38
CA VAL A 187 -13.39 8.14 25.33
C VAL A 187 -13.77 8.57 23.92
N SER A 188 -14.69 9.53 23.79
CA SER A 188 -15.14 10.08 22.51
C SER A 188 -14.65 11.51 22.29
N GLY A 189 -14.39 11.85 21.04
CA GLY A 189 -14.06 13.20 20.61
C GLY A 189 -14.59 13.50 19.22
N GLU A 190 -14.54 14.77 18.86
CA GLU A 190 -14.78 15.30 17.53
C GLU A 190 -13.42 15.64 16.91
N VAL A 191 -13.06 14.97 15.80
CA VAL A 191 -11.83 15.24 15.06
C VAL A 191 -12.16 15.83 13.69
N LEU A 192 -11.34 16.79 13.28
CA LEU A 192 -11.35 17.40 11.95
C LEU A 192 -9.91 17.45 11.44
N LEU A 193 -9.67 16.87 10.27
CA LEU A 193 -8.39 16.98 9.58
C LEU A 193 -8.56 17.93 8.40
N THR A 194 -7.65 18.90 8.32
CA THR A 194 -7.56 19.78 7.15
C THR A 194 -6.17 19.73 6.55
N LEU A 195 -6.11 19.86 5.22
CA LEU A 195 -4.90 19.97 4.43
C LEU A 195 -4.95 21.30 3.69
N ASP A 196 -4.02 22.20 3.99
CA ASP A 196 -3.99 23.57 3.44
C ASP A 196 -5.34 24.31 3.62
N ASN A 197 -5.96 24.15 4.80
CA ASN A 197 -7.28 24.68 5.17
C ASN A 197 -8.47 24.05 4.41
N ILE A 198 -8.23 23.03 3.60
CA ILE A 198 -9.27 22.21 3.00
C ILE A 198 -9.58 21.07 3.96
N SER A 199 -10.80 21.03 4.49
CA SER A 199 -11.26 19.87 5.27
C SER A 199 -11.32 18.64 4.39
N VAL A 200 -10.49 17.65 4.70
CA VAL A 200 -10.35 16.38 3.98
C VAL A 200 -10.92 15.19 4.74
N TRP A 201 -11.20 15.38 6.03
CA TRP A 201 -11.80 14.36 6.88
C TRP A 201 -12.57 15.02 8.01
N GLY A 202 -13.82 14.62 8.21
CA GLY A 202 -14.66 15.13 9.29
C GLY A 202 -15.95 15.81 8.86
N LYS A 203 -16.12 16.14 7.57
CA LYS A 203 -17.32 16.81 7.02
C LYS A 203 -18.56 15.92 7.00
N SER A 204 -19.61 16.26 7.74
CA SER A 204 -20.95 15.76 7.35
C SER A 204 -21.26 16.33 5.96
N ALA A 205 -21.91 15.55 5.09
CA ALA A 205 -22.17 15.88 3.68
C ALA A 205 -22.92 17.22 3.43
N THR A 206 -23.30 17.95 4.48
CA THR A 206 -24.15 19.15 4.42
C THR A 206 -23.61 20.38 5.16
N ASP A 207 -22.54 20.33 5.97
CA ASP A 207 -22.05 21.51 6.70
C ASP A 207 -20.56 21.44 7.11
N ILE A 208 -19.85 22.55 6.96
CA ILE A 208 -18.45 22.75 7.38
C ILE A 208 -18.36 22.83 8.92
N SER A 209 -19.48 23.04 9.60
CA SER A 209 -19.54 23.02 11.07
C SER A 209 -19.57 21.62 11.70
N HIS A 210 -19.66 20.56 10.90
CA HIS A 210 -19.70 19.19 11.42
C HIS A 210 -18.31 18.55 11.38
N THR A 211 -17.86 18.16 12.55
CA THR A 211 -16.68 17.33 12.86
C THR A 211 -17.08 15.85 12.91
N ALA A 212 -16.16 14.92 12.64
CA ALA A 212 -16.45 13.51 12.83
C ALA A 212 -16.34 13.13 14.31
N THR A 213 -17.43 12.63 14.89
CA THR A 213 -17.37 11.95 16.18
C THR A 213 -16.58 10.66 16.01
N CYS A 214 -15.54 10.46 16.81
CA CYS A 214 -14.67 9.31 16.77
C CYS A 214 -14.42 8.75 18.18
N ASP A 215 -14.12 7.46 18.22
CA ASP A 215 -13.67 6.77 19.42
C ASP A 215 -12.14 6.91 19.54
N LEU A 216 -11.68 7.59 20.57
CA LEU A 216 -10.28 7.99 20.73
C LEU A 216 -9.32 6.79 20.89
N PRO A 217 -9.65 5.74 21.68
CA PRO A 217 -8.88 4.49 21.73
C PRO A 217 -8.63 3.87 20.35
N HIS A 218 -9.60 3.97 19.42
CA HIS A 218 -9.44 3.45 18.07
C HIS A 218 -8.43 4.26 17.24
N ILE A 219 -8.48 5.60 17.31
CA ILE A 219 -7.46 6.45 16.67
C ILE A 219 -6.07 6.12 17.22
N LEU A 220 -5.94 6.02 18.55
CA LEU A 220 -4.64 5.72 19.18
C LEU A 220 -4.14 4.32 18.81
N THR A 221 -5.04 3.33 18.71
CA THR A 221 -4.72 1.98 18.27
C THR A 221 -4.26 1.95 16.81
N PHE A 222 -4.93 2.69 15.92
CA PHE A 222 -4.50 2.86 14.54
C PHE A 222 -3.10 3.46 14.48
N LEU A 223 -2.87 4.58 15.17
CA LEU A 223 -1.58 5.26 15.17
C LEU A 223 -0.47 4.37 15.75
N ALA A 224 -0.73 3.66 16.84
CA ALA A 224 0.25 2.76 17.46
C ALA A 224 0.60 1.57 16.55
N ARG A 225 -0.39 0.91 15.94
CA ARG A 225 -0.17 -0.26 15.07
C ARG A 225 0.39 0.12 13.69
N GLY A 226 -0.05 1.26 13.16
CA GLY A 226 0.33 1.76 11.83
C GLY A 226 1.62 2.56 11.83
N TRP A 227 2.14 2.99 12.99
CA TRP A 227 3.25 3.95 13.12
C TRP A 227 4.42 3.65 12.18
N HIS A 228 4.96 2.44 12.25
CA HIS A 228 6.11 2.08 11.42
C HIS A 228 5.79 1.98 9.94
N ARG A 229 4.58 1.54 9.58
CA ARG A 229 4.14 1.47 8.20
C ARG A 229 4.02 2.88 7.61
N LEU A 230 3.29 3.75 8.30
CA LEU A 230 3.13 5.16 7.92
C LEU A 230 4.47 5.85 7.63
N PHE A 231 5.51 5.57 8.43
CA PHE A 231 6.78 6.27 8.33
C PHE A 231 7.93 5.43 7.79
N SER A 232 7.73 4.20 7.35
CA SER A 232 8.82 3.35 6.79
C SER A 232 8.40 2.60 5.54
N GLU A 233 7.11 2.29 5.38
CA GLU A 233 6.56 1.61 4.20
C GLU A 233 6.33 2.64 3.09
N GLU A 234 7.13 2.55 2.03
CA GLU A 234 7.04 3.40 0.82
C GLU A 234 6.47 2.60 -0.38
N TYR A 235 6.00 1.38 -0.13
CA TYR A 235 5.63 0.40 -1.14
C TYR A 235 4.12 0.12 -1.13
N TYR A 236 3.53 0.07 -2.34
CA TYR A 236 2.21 -0.52 -2.52
C TYR A 236 2.34 -2.05 -2.56
N PRO A 237 1.71 -2.80 -1.65
CA PRO A 237 1.87 -4.25 -1.53
C PRO A 237 1.53 -5.06 -2.79
N VAL A 238 0.73 -4.50 -3.70
CA VAL A 238 0.20 -5.24 -4.84
C VAL A 238 0.83 -4.71 -6.12
N LEU A 239 1.60 -5.57 -6.76
CA LEU A 239 1.93 -5.51 -8.18
C LEU A 239 0.62 -5.72 -8.95
N LEU A 240 -0.24 -4.71 -8.98
CA LEU A 240 -1.47 -4.80 -9.77
C LEU A 240 -1.01 -4.81 -11.22
N ALA A 241 -0.84 -5.99 -11.79
CA ALA A 241 -0.53 -6.21 -13.20
C ALA A 241 -1.72 -5.83 -14.11
N ARG A 242 -2.48 -4.77 -13.77
CA ARG A 242 -3.68 -4.31 -14.47
C ARG A 242 -3.52 -2.88 -14.97
N PRO A 243 -3.84 -2.58 -16.24
CA PRO A 243 -3.58 -1.28 -16.89
C PRO A 243 -4.37 -0.09 -16.34
N ASN A 244 -5.09 -0.29 -15.24
CA ASN A 244 -6.02 0.66 -14.65
C ASN A 244 -5.71 0.90 -13.16
N LEU A 245 -4.43 0.88 -12.75
CA LEU A 245 -4.10 1.46 -11.45
C LEU A 245 -4.53 2.93 -11.48
N PRO A 246 -5.22 3.39 -10.44
CA PRO A 246 -5.55 4.80 -10.37
C PRO A 246 -4.25 5.61 -10.23
N GLU A 247 -4.17 6.69 -10.97
CA GLU A 247 -3.22 7.79 -10.73
C GLU A 247 -3.36 8.38 -9.30
N HIS A 248 -4.42 8.01 -8.58
CA HIS A 248 -4.78 8.59 -7.29
C HIS A 248 -4.77 7.52 -6.18
N PRO A 249 -3.91 7.63 -5.15
CA PRO A 249 -3.85 6.68 -4.04
C PRO A 249 -5.21 6.41 -3.38
N GLY A 250 -6.03 7.44 -3.17
CA GLY A 250 -7.37 7.26 -2.59
C GLY A 250 -8.43 6.63 -3.51
N ARG A 251 -8.15 6.48 -4.81
CA ARG A 251 -8.99 5.67 -5.71
C ARG A 251 -8.54 4.21 -5.78
N LEU A 252 -7.39 3.87 -5.20
CA LEU A 252 -6.82 2.53 -5.20
C LEU A 252 -7.81 1.50 -4.65
N VAL A 253 -8.44 1.80 -3.51
CA VAL A 253 -9.45 0.92 -2.90
C VAL A 253 -10.62 0.70 -3.86
N ARG A 254 -11.18 1.77 -4.43
CA ARG A 254 -12.30 1.69 -5.38
C ARG A 254 -11.93 0.88 -6.63
N ASN A 255 -10.73 1.07 -7.18
CA ASN A 255 -10.30 0.37 -8.40
C ASN A 255 -10.00 -1.12 -8.15
N VAL A 256 -9.34 -1.45 -7.03
CA VAL A 256 -9.10 -2.85 -6.65
C VAL A 256 -10.44 -3.57 -6.45
N LEU A 257 -11.41 -2.91 -5.80
CA LEU A 257 -12.76 -3.45 -5.62
C LEU A 257 -13.51 -3.59 -6.97
N ASN A 258 -13.48 -2.57 -7.83
CA ASN A 258 -14.20 -2.58 -9.11
C ASN A 258 -13.65 -3.59 -10.10
N GLY A 259 -12.33 -3.76 -10.18
CA GLY A 259 -11.68 -4.74 -11.06
C GLY A 259 -12.02 -6.19 -10.69
N ARG A 260 -12.54 -6.44 -9.48
CA ARG A 260 -12.81 -7.77 -8.95
C ARG A 260 -14.27 -8.20 -9.02
N ARG A 261 -15.18 -7.30 -9.44
CA ARG A 261 -16.62 -7.59 -9.61
C ARG A 261 -16.95 -8.69 -10.63
N ASN A 262 -15.99 -9.09 -11.48
CA ASN A 262 -16.29 -9.87 -12.69
C ASN A 262 -15.65 -11.28 -12.72
N SER A 263 -15.08 -11.81 -11.63
CA SER A 263 -14.42 -13.12 -11.69
C SER A 263 -14.27 -13.81 -10.33
N GLN A 264 -14.50 -15.13 -10.30
CA GLN A 264 -14.17 -16.03 -9.20
C GLN A 264 -12.68 -15.85 -8.81
N MET A 265 -12.41 -15.51 -7.53
CA MET A 265 -11.06 -15.15 -7.11
C MET A 265 -10.12 -16.36 -7.15
N GLN A 266 -9.13 -16.32 -8.04
CA GLN A 266 -8.04 -17.29 -8.04
C GLN A 266 -7.18 -17.11 -6.78
N ALA A 267 -6.48 -18.17 -6.35
CA ALA A 267 -5.63 -18.15 -5.15
C ALA A 267 -4.63 -16.97 -5.13
N THR A 268 -4.06 -16.63 -6.29
CA THR A 268 -3.16 -15.47 -6.45
C THR A 268 -3.85 -14.15 -6.12
N GLN A 269 -5.10 -13.95 -6.56
CA GLN A 269 -5.86 -12.73 -6.29
C GLN A 269 -6.20 -12.60 -4.80
N MET A 270 -6.43 -13.72 -4.12
CA MET A 270 -6.68 -13.75 -2.68
C MET A 270 -5.41 -13.40 -1.89
N ALA A 271 -4.25 -13.92 -2.31
CA ALA A 271 -2.97 -13.52 -1.73
C ALA A 271 -2.72 -12.02 -1.91
N GLU A 272 -2.91 -11.48 -3.13
CA GLU A 272 -2.83 -10.04 -3.40
C GLU A 272 -3.78 -9.23 -2.52
N TRP A 273 -5.01 -9.72 -2.32
CA TRP A 273 -5.99 -9.07 -1.45
C TRP A 273 -5.53 -9.00 -0.01
N LYS A 274 -4.99 -10.10 0.51
CA LYS A 274 -4.48 -10.18 1.87
C LYS A 274 -3.33 -9.18 2.06
N THR A 275 -2.45 -9.05 1.08
CA THR A 275 -1.36 -8.07 1.12
C THR A 275 -1.90 -6.64 1.02
N PHE A 276 -2.87 -6.39 0.14
CA PHE A 276 -3.53 -5.09 0.00
C PHE A 276 -4.24 -4.62 1.28
N THR A 277 -5.05 -5.49 1.86
CA THR A 277 -5.78 -5.20 3.08
C THR A 277 -4.82 -4.99 4.25
N SER A 278 -3.73 -5.77 4.34
CA SER A 278 -2.65 -5.58 5.32
C SER A 278 -2.03 -4.18 5.23
N PHE A 279 -1.78 -3.69 4.02
CA PHE A 279 -1.31 -2.32 3.79
C PHE A 279 -2.35 -1.27 4.22
N LEU A 280 -3.61 -1.42 3.81
CA LEU A 280 -4.66 -0.46 4.23
C LEU A 280 -4.79 -0.37 5.76
N LYS A 281 -4.51 -1.45 6.51
CA LYS A 281 -4.46 -1.40 7.99
C LYS A 281 -3.45 -0.39 8.54
N GLY A 282 -2.34 -0.20 7.85
CA GLY A 282 -1.30 0.75 8.24
C GLY A 282 -1.51 2.16 7.69
N HIS A 283 -2.22 2.30 6.57
CA HIS A 283 -2.22 3.54 5.78
C HIS A 283 -3.58 4.26 5.70
N LEU A 284 -4.70 3.57 5.93
CA LEU A 284 -6.05 4.14 5.79
C LEU A 284 -6.57 4.68 7.13
N PHE A 285 -6.61 6.01 7.27
CA PHE A 285 -7.23 6.71 8.38
C PHE A 285 -8.70 7.03 8.02
N SER A 286 -9.66 6.35 8.66
CA SER A 286 -11.09 6.47 8.34
C SER A 286 -11.92 6.86 9.57
N ARG A 287 -13.15 7.39 9.35
CA ARG A 287 -14.09 7.70 10.45
C ARG A 287 -14.34 6.54 11.39
N LYS A 288 -14.40 5.34 10.82
CA LYS A 288 -14.54 4.10 11.54
C LYS A 288 -13.17 3.46 11.72
N CYS A 289 -12.27 4.10 12.48
CA CYS A 289 -11.11 3.43 13.09
C CYS A 289 -11.50 2.19 13.96
N SER A 290 -12.77 1.79 13.96
CA SER A 290 -13.32 0.49 14.32
C SER A 290 -12.61 -0.68 13.58
N PRO A 291 -12.71 -1.94 14.06
CA PRO A 291 -12.05 -3.13 13.49
C PRO A 291 -12.45 -3.53 12.06
N LEU A 292 -12.97 -2.61 11.23
CA LEU A 292 -13.51 -2.77 9.87
C LEU A 292 -12.58 -3.45 8.84
N ILE A 293 -11.36 -3.80 9.23
CA ILE A 293 -10.45 -4.58 8.40
C ILE A 293 -10.54 -6.09 8.70
N SER A 294 -11.24 -6.50 9.76
CA SER A 294 -11.74 -7.88 9.86
C SER A 294 -12.87 -8.13 8.85
N SER A 295 -13.71 -7.14 8.54
CA SER A 295 -14.73 -7.24 7.49
C SER A 295 -14.18 -7.19 6.05
N LEU A 296 -12.99 -6.62 5.83
CA LEU A 296 -12.32 -6.69 4.51
C LEU A 296 -11.79 -8.10 4.19
N ALA A 297 -11.65 -8.98 5.19
CA ALA A 297 -11.19 -10.36 5.00
C ALA A 297 -12.33 -11.36 4.72
N ARG A 298 -13.60 -10.96 4.88
CA ARG A 298 -14.79 -11.76 4.53
C ARG A 298 -15.65 -10.94 3.56
N LEU A 299 -15.33 -11.00 2.27
CA LEU A 299 -16.20 -10.48 1.20
C LEU A 299 -17.33 -11.50 0.96
N PRO A 300 -18.61 -11.14 1.13
CA PRO A 300 -19.73 -11.95 0.66
C PRO A 300 -19.91 -11.78 -0.86
N ASP A 301 -20.51 -12.79 -1.50
CA ASP A 301 -21.05 -12.80 -2.86
C ASP A 301 -22.16 -11.74 -3.12
N THR A 302 -22.26 -10.68 -2.31
CA THR A 302 -23.30 -9.67 -2.46
C THR A 302 -22.94 -8.65 -3.54
N ASP A 303 -23.67 -8.69 -4.64
CA ASP A 303 -23.61 -7.88 -5.87
C ASP A 303 -23.69 -6.33 -5.73
N GLN A 304 -23.47 -5.74 -4.55
CA GLN A 304 -23.73 -4.31 -4.29
C GLN A 304 -22.51 -3.59 -3.68
N PRO A 305 -21.51 -3.16 -4.49
CA PRO A 305 -20.24 -2.64 -3.99
C PRO A 305 -20.27 -1.11 -3.79
N GLY A 306 -21.39 -0.58 -3.30
CA GLY A 306 -21.71 0.85 -3.35
C GLY A 306 -20.98 1.77 -2.36
N ASN A 307 -20.66 1.33 -1.14
CA ASN A 307 -20.40 2.28 -0.03
C ASN A 307 -19.11 2.05 0.80
N TRP A 308 -18.14 1.27 0.32
CA TRP A 308 -16.99 0.83 1.14
C TRP A 308 -15.89 1.86 1.34
N VAL A 309 -15.72 2.76 0.37
CA VAL A 309 -14.90 3.96 0.56
C VAL A 309 -15.89 5.06 0.90
N GLU A 310 -16.22 5.18 2.19
CA GLU A 310 -16.92 6.36 2.66
C GLU A 310 -16.11 7.59 2.21
N ASP A 311 -16.79 8.65 1.79
CA ASP A 311 -16.19 9.93 1.34
C ASP A 311 -15.29 10.60 2.42
N ASP A 312 -15.16 9.95 3.60
CA ASP A 312 -14.43 10.37 4.78
C ASP A 312 -13.30 9.40 5.16
N SER A 313 -12.46 9.04 4.20
CA SER A 313 -11.22 8.32 4.47
C SER A 313 -10.03 9.03 3.83
N ILE A 314 -8.90 9.00 4.54
CA ILE A 314 -7.64 9.55 4.08
C ILE A 314 -6.55 8.49 4.16
N ILE A 315 -5.85 8.29 3.05
CA ILE A 315 -4.68 7.41 2.98
C ILE A 315 -3.45 8.27 3.20
N PHE A 316 -2.64 7.90 4.19
CA PHE A 316 -1.31 8.45 4.39
C PHE A 316 -0.28 7.47 3.82
N LEU A 317 0.54 7.92 2.89
CA LEU A 317 1.60 7.11 2.28
C LEU A 317 2.90 7.89 2.25
N ARG A 318 3.95 7.35 2.86
CA ARG A 318 5.28 7.93 2.80
C ARG A 318 5.88 7.77 1.41
N GLN A 319 6.56 8.82 0.95
CA GLN A 319 7.39 8.83 -0.25
C GLN A 319 8.65 9.67 0.00
N GLY A 320 9.75 9.03 0.38
CA GLY A 320 11.00 9.73 0.72
C GLY A 320 10.84 10.63 1.95
N HIS A 321 10.95 11.95 1.75
CA HIS A 321 10.75 12.99 2.76
C HIS A 321 9.36 13.63 2.73
N VAL A 322 8.45 13.09 1.91
CA VAL A 322 7.08 13.57 1.76
C VAL A 322 6.12 12.51 2.29
N MET A 323 4.98 12.96 2.83
CA MET A 323 3.82 12.14 3.10
C MET A 323 2.73 12.54 2.09
N LEU A 324 2.33 11.61 1.22
CA LEU A 324 1.10 11.75 0.46
C LEU A 324 -0.10 11.53 1.39
N ALA A 325 -1.01 12.50 1.42
CA ALA A 325 -2.29 12.35 2.09
C ALA A 325 -3.41 12.42 1.05
N ALA A 326 -4.15 11.33 0.84
CA ALA A 326 -5.07 11.18 -0.28
C ALA A 326 -6.48 10.78 0.15
N THR A 327 -7.47 11.53 -0.32
CA THR A 327 -8.91 11.22 -0.26
C THR A 327 -9.37 10.52 -1.54
N SER A 328 -10.66 10.23 -1.71
CA SER A 328 -11.19 9.71 -2.98
C SER A 328 -11.03 10.69 -4.17
N GLU A 329 -10.97 12.00 -3.89
CA GLU A 329 -11.05 13.05 -4.89
C GLU A 329 -9.76 13.87 -5.07
N CYS A 330 -8.95 14.01 -4.02
CA CYS A 330 -7.73 14.81 -4.05
C CYS A 330 -6.64 14.23 -3.15
N TYR A 331 -5.39 14.55 -3.45
CA TYR A 331 -4.24 14.22 -2.64
C TYR A 331 -3.34 15.43 -2.45
N PHE A 332 -2.55 15.38 -1.39
CA PHE A 332 -1.66 16.47 -0.97
C PHE A 332 -0.28 15.91 -0.69
N CYS A 333 0.75 16.68 -1.05
CA CYS A 333 2.14 16.39 -0.71
C CYS A 333 2.51 17.17 0.55
N LEU A 334 2.75 16.47 1.67
CA LEU A 334 3.05 17.05 2.97
C LEU A 334 4.50 16.76 3.38
N SER A 335 5.10 17.63 4.20
CA SER A 335 6.37 17.28 4.83
C SER A 335 6.20 16.04 5.71
N LEU A 336 7.05 15.02 5.52
CA LEU A 336 7.03 13.80 6.33
C LEU A 336 7.27 14.12 7.81
N ASP A 337 8.27 14.96 8.10
CA ASP A 337 8.67 15.29 9.47
C ASP A 337 7.58 16.09 10.19
N GLU A 338 6.99 17.09 9.52
CA GLU A 338 5.88 17.85 10.10
C GLU A 338 4.64 16.96 10.30
N THR A 339 4.31 16.11 9.31
CA THR A 339 3.18 15.17 9.42
C THR A 339 3.39 14.17 10.56
N ARG A 340 4.60 13.60 10.68
CA ARG A 340 4.97 12.72 11.79
C ARG A 340 4.79 13.41 13.13
N LYS A 341 5.34 14.62 13.28
CA LYS A 341 5.23 15.41 14.51
C LYS A 341 3.77 15.66 14.88
N ILE A 342 2.92 16.04 13.93
CA ILE A 342 1.51 16.31 14.18
C ILE A 342 0.76 15.05 14.60
N LEU A 343 0.96 13.92 13.91
CA LEU A 343 0.34 12.64 14.26
C LEU A 343 0.86 12.11 15.62
N GLU A 344 2.12 12.39 15.96
CA GLU A 344 2.68 12.10 17.28
C GLU A 344 2.03 12.94 18.38
N GLU A 345 1.90 14.25 18.17
CA GLU A 345 1.24 15.16 19.10
C GLU A 345 -0.23 14.77 19.30
N LEU A 346 -0.91 14.33 18.24
CA LEU A 346 -2.28 13.79 18.32
C LEU A 346 -2.34 12.54 19.19
N GLY A 347 -1.48 11.54 18.92
CA GLY A 347 -1.44 10.32 19.72
C GLY A 347 -1.10 10.60 21.18
N ASN A 348 -0.17 11.50 21.46
CA ASN A 348 0.18 11.93 22.81
C ASN A 348 -0.97 12.65 23.52
N ALA A 349 -1.73 13.50 22.82
CA ALA A 349 -2.90 14.16 23.38
C ALA A 349 -3.99 13.14 23.77
N ILE A 350 -4.25 12.15 22.91
CA ILE A 350 -5.20 11.08 23.18
C ILE A 350 -4.70 10.18 24.33
N CYS A 351 -3.42 9.82 24.35
CA CYS A 351 -2.81 9.01 25.40
C CYS A 351 -3.00 9.64 26.78
N ARG A 352 -2.63 10.92 26.95
CA ARG A 352 -2.84 11.67 28.21
C ARG A 352 -4.31 11.71 28.63
N ARG A 353 -5.24 11.81 27.67
CA ARG A 353 -6.67 11.77 27.96
C ARG A 353 -7.08 10.40 28.52
N LEU A 354 -6.63 9.31 27.90
CA LEU A 354 -6.97 7.95 28.30
C LEU A 354 -6.30 7.52 29.63
N GLU A 355 -5.12 8.06 29.97
CA GLU A 355 -4.44 7.81 31.24
C GLU A 355 -5.32 8.16 32.46
N SER A 356 -6.14 9.21 32.35
CA SER A 356 -7.07 9.57 33.43
C SER A 356 -8.18 8.55 33.68
N PHE A 357 -8.37 7.59 32.77
CA PHE A 357 -9.39 6.53 32.83
C PHE A 357 -8.80 5.12 32.89
N SER A 358 -7.47 4.98 32.85
CA SER A 358 -6.80 3.68 32.69
C SER A 358 -6.79 2.82 33.95
N ILE A 359 -6.92 3.42 35.13
CA ILE A 359 -6.95 2.74 36.44
C ILE A 359 -8.06 1.67 36.50
N SER A 360 -9.14 1.86 35.73
CA SER A 360 -10.31 0.98 35.74
C SER A 360 -10.47 0.15 34.47
N ASN A 361 -9.57 0.25 33.50
CA ASN A 361 -9.73 -0.44 32.21
C ASN A 361 -8.39 -0.91 31.60
N ASN A 362 -8.15 -2.22 31.66
CA ASN A 362 -6.96 -2.87 31.10
C ASN A 362 -6.81 -2.67 29.58
N ILE A 363 -7.91 -2.43 28.85
CA ILE A 363 -7.85 -2.15 27.40
C ILE A 363 -7.11 -0.83 27.17
N PHE A 364 -7.37 0.21 27.96
CA PHE A 364 -6.67 1.49 27.81
C PHE A 364 -5.21 1.38 28.18
N LEU A 365 -4.86 0.61 29.21
CA LEU A 365 -3.46 0.34 29.55
C LEU A 365 -2.71 -0.31 28.37
N ASN A 366 -3.30 -1.31 27.72
CA ASN A 366 -2.69 -1.97 26.56
C ASN A 366 -2.50 -1.01 25.38
N ILE A 367 -3.49 -0.15 25.09
CA ILE A 367 -3.41 0.83 23.99
C ILE A 367 -2.35 1.90 24.30
N ILE A 368 -2.35 2.43 25.53
CA ILE A 368 -1.34 3.39 26.01
C ILE A 368 0.05 2.77 25.91
N GLN A 369 0.23 1.54 26.40
CA GLN A 369 1.51 0.84 26.33
C GLN A 369 1.96 0.69 24.88
N SER A 370 1.08 0.20 23.99
CA SER A 370 1.39 0.08 22.55
C SER A 370 1.78 1.41 21.91
N TRP A 371 1.18 2.52 22.31
CA TRP A 371 1.57 3.85 21.84
C TRP A 371 2.93 4.28 22.40
N THR A 372 3.20 4.04 23.69
CA THR A 372 4.47 4.41 24.33
C THR A 372 5.66 3.62 23.79
N THR A 373 5.46 2.35 23.42
CA THR A 373 6.49 1.47 22.84
C THR A 373 6.47 1.48 21.31
N ARG A 374 5.73 2.39 20.67
CA ARG A 374 5.54 2.43 19.19
C ARG A 374 6.81 2.62 18.38
N ASP A 375 7.93 3.00 19.01
CA ASP A 375 9.23 3.15 18.32
C ASP A 375 10.12 1.89 18.47
N GLU A 376 9.69 0.93 19.31
CA GLU A 376 10.37 -0.34 19.59
C GLU A 376 10.03 -1.39 18.53
N ILE A 377 10.74 -1.35 17.40
CA ILE A 377 10.65 -2.35 16.34
C ILE A 377 12.05 -2.84 15.97
N THR A 378 12.15 -4.11 15.61
CA THR A 378 13.44 -4.71 15.25
C THR A 378 13.97 -4.10 13.95
N THR A 379 15.30 -4.08 13.79
CA THR A 379 15.93 -3.65 12.53
C THR A 379 15.46 -4.49 11.34
N SER A 380 15.19 -5.79 11.56
CA SER A 380 14.71 -6.69 10.51
C SER A 380 13.32 -6.27 10.03
N ASP A 381 12.40 -5.97 10.94
CA ASP A 381 11.05 -5.55 10.58
C ASP A 381 11.04 -4.17 9.91
N LYS A 382 11.87 -3.22 10.39
CA LYS A 382 12.02 -1.93 9.71
C LYS A 382 12.54 -2.09 8.28
N ARG A 383 13.52 -2.97 8.04
CA ARG A 383 14.00 -3.30 6.68
C ARG A 383 12.90 -3.95 5.85
N SER A 384 12.11 -4.83 6.46
CA SER A 384 10.99 -5.48 5.79
C SER A 384 9.97 -4.47 5.30
N LEU A 385 9.59 -3.52 6.15
CA LEU A 385 8.70 -2.43 5.78
C LEU A 385 9.31 -1.52 4.70
N ALA A 386 10.60 -1.17 4.81
CA ALA A 386 11.26 -0.27 3.87
C ALA A 386 11.45 -0.87 2.46
N THR A 387 11.56 -2.20 2.37
CA THR A 387 11.86 -2.92 1.11
C THR A 387 10.67 -3.67 0.53
N GLY A 388 9.63 -3.93 1.33
CA GLY A 388 8.55 -4.86 0.97
C GLY A 388 8.96 -6.34 0.99
N ILE A 389 10.20 -6.66 1.40
CA ILE A 389 10.73 -8.03 1.45
C ILE A 389 10.45 -8.64 2.84
N SER A 390 10.02 -9.90 2.91
CA SER A 390 9.75 -10.56 4.19
C SER A 390 11.00 -10.67 5.08
N PRO A 391 10.87 -10.67 6.42
CA PRO A 391 12.02 -10.79 7.32
C PRO A 391 12.86 -12.06 7.07
N ALA A 392 12.21 -13.18 6.78
CA ALA A 392 12.87 -14.45 6.48
C ALA A 392 13.72 -14.36 5.21
N ARG A 393 13.20 -13.72 4.14
CA ARG A 393 13.96 -13.53 2.90
C ARG A 393 15.10 -12.55 3.10
N LEU A 394 14.88 -11.45 3.83
CA LEU A 394 15.95 -10.50 4.20
C LEU A 394 17.09 -11.19 4.95
N GLN A 395 16.81 -12.14 5.84
CA GLN A 395 17.86 -12.89 6.54
C GLN A 395 18.78 -13.67 5.58
N LEU A 396 18.27 -14.14 4.44
CA LEU A 396 19.03 -14.90 3.44
C LEU A 396 19.88 -14.01 2.54
N ILE A 397 19.32 -12.86 2.12
CA ILE A 397 19.90 -11.99 1.09
C ILE A 397 20.71 -10.82 1.66
N TRP A 398 20.41 -10.37 2.87
CA TRP A 398 21.03 -9.16 3.42
C TRP A 398 22.50 -9.41 3.79
N PRO A 399 23.45 -8.55 3.36
CA PRO A 399 24.85 -8.69 3.71
C PRO A 399 25.08 -8.66 5.24
N GLN A 400 25.78 -9.66 5.78
CA GLN A 400 25.98 -9.80 7.24
C GLN A 400 27.13 -8.94 7.79
N ASN A 401 27.95 -8.32 6.93
CA ASN A 401 29.15 -7.56 7.29
C ASN A 401 29.25 -6.28 6.45
N ILE A 402 28.32 -5.33 6.62
CA ILE A 402 28.39 -4.06 5.89
C ILE A 402 29.45 -3.17 6.56
N PRO A 403 30.52 -2.74 5.85
CA PRO A 403 31.53 -1.86 6.40
C PRO A 403 30.90 -0.56 6.94
N GLY A 404 31.18 -0.21 8.20
CA GLY A 404 30.69 1.02 8.83
C GLY A 404 29.34 0.91 9.55
N GLU A 405 28.69 -0.27 9.53
CA GLU A 405 27.51 -0.55 10.35
C GLU A 405 27.93 -0.81 11.81
N ASN A 406 28.36 0.25 12.51
CA ASN A 406 28.63 0.17 13.94
C ASN A 406 27.31 -0.14 14.67
N ARG A 407 27.17 -1.38 15.17
CA ARG A 407 25.96 -1.99 15.74
C ARG A 407 25.31 -1.27 16.95
N LYS A 408 25.75 -0.07 17.32
CA LYS A 408 25.31 0.62 18.54
C LYS A 408 24.64 1.96 18.22
N ASN A 409 23.32 1.88 18.04
CA ASN A 409 22.32 2.83 18.56
C ASN A 409 21.96 4.12 17.79
N LEU A 410 22.40 4.34 16.55
CA LEU A 410 21.83 5.44 15.75
C LEU A 410 21.49 4.95 14.35
N ILE A 411 20.48 4.07 14.27
CA ILE A 411 19.82 3.80 13.00
C ILE A 411 19.09 5.10 12.64
N PRO A 412 19.43 5.77 11.51
CA PRO A 412 18.76 7.00 11.13
C PRO A 412 17.25 6.79 11.05
N VAL A 413 16.51 7.84 11.34
CA VAL A 413 15.03 7.89 11.29
C VAL A 413 14.45 7.49 9.92
N SER A 414 15.30 7.36 8.89
CA SER A 414 14.93 6.93 7.54
C SER A 414 15.83 5.80 7.04
N MET A 415 15.50 4.54 7.36
CA MET A 415 16.11 3.37 6.70
C MET A 415 15.73 3.25 5.22
N ALA A 416 14.72 4.01 4.77
CA ALA A 416 14.35 4.10 3.36
C ALA A 416 15.46 4.72 2.49
N GLU A 417 16.34 5.56 3.07
CA GLU A 417 17.47 6.18 2.37
C GLU A 417 18.74 5.32 2.35
N GLU A 418 18.70 4.11 2.90
CA GLU A 418 19.83 3.21 2.80
C GLU A 418 19.92 2.67 1.36
N PRO A 419 21.09 2.76 0.69
CA PRO A 419 21.25 2.32 -0.70
C PRO A 419 20.80 0.87 -0.93
N LEU A 420 21.00 0.01 0.07
CA LEU A 420 20.57 -1.38 0.05
C LEU A 420 19.06 -1.54 0.11
N CYS A 421 18.36 -0.72 0.90
CA CYS A 421 16.90 -0.72 0.94
C CYS A 421 16.32 -0.26 -0.41
N LEU A 422 16.91 0.77 -1.02
CA LEU A 422 16.51 1.28 -2.33
C LEU A 422 16.67 0.20 -3.41
N ALA A 423 17.85 -0.43 -3.50
CA ALA A 423 18.08 -1.50 -4.47
C ALA A 423 17.18 -2.73 -4.23
N ALA A 424 17.00 -3.11 -2.96
CA ALA A 424 16.12 -4.21 -2.59
C ALA A 424 14.66 -3.93 -2.94
N ARG A 425 14.22 -2.68 -2.79
CA ARG A 425 12.90 -2.23 -3.21
C ARG A 425 12.79 -2.32 -4.73
N MET A 426 13.68 -1.66 -5.47
CA MET A 426 13.69 -1.64 -6.93
C MET A 426 13.65 -3.06 -7.54
N ILE A 427 14.54 -3.95 -7.12
CA ILE A 427 14.75 -5.24 -7.82
C ILE A 427 14.12 -6.44 -7.09
N GLY A 428 13.63 -6.26 -5.85
CA GLY A 428 13.19 -7.36 -4.99
C GLY A 428 12.08 -8.23 -5.55
N GLY A 429 11.19 -7.65 -6.37
CA GLY A 429 10.11 -8.39 -7.04
C GLY A 429 10.55 -9.17 -8.29
N LEU A 430 11.69 -8.84 -8.88
CA LEU A 430 12.16 -9.40 -10.16
C LEU A 430 13.31 -10.41 -10.00
N ALA A 431 14.12 -10.23 -8.97
CA ALA A 431 15.30 -11.06 -8.73
C ALA A 431 14.99 -12.27 -7.85
N ASP A 432 15.66 -13.39 -8.15
CA ASP A 432 15.80 -14.48 -7.19
C ASP A 432 16.73 -14.08 -6.02
N ASP A 433 16.74 -14.90 -4.97
CA ASP A 433 17.51 -14.63 -3.76
C ASP A 433 19.02 -14.53 -4.00
N SER A 434 19.56 -15.31 -4.95
CA SER A 434 20.98 -15.32 -5.28
C SER A 434 21.37 -14.04 -6.02
N GLN A 435 20.61 -13.67 -7.05
CA GLN A 435 20.84 -12.47 -7.83
C GLN A 435 20.74 -11.21 -6.97
N LEU A 436 19.70 -11.13 -6.13
CA LEU A 436 19.48 -9.98 -5.24
C LEU A 436 20.60 -9.88 -4.20
N LYS A 437 20.98 -10.99 -3.59
CA LYS A 437 22.11 -11.05 -2.64
C LYS A 437 23.42 -10.57 -3.28
N ASN A 438 23.72 -11.02 -4.49
CA ASN A 438 24.94 -10.61 -5.20
C ASN A 438 24.94 -9.11 -5.51
N LEU A 439 23.80 -8.56 -5.92
CA LEU A 439 23.66 -7.13 -6.17
C LEU A 439 23.85 -6.33 -4.87
N MET A 440 23.19 -6.74 -3.79
CA MET A 440 23.33 -6.09 -2.49
C MET A 440 24.76 -6.13 -1.96
N LEU A 441 25.46 -7.26 -2.11
CA LEU A 441 26.88 -7.37 -1.77
C LEU A 441 27.74 -6.44 -2.63
N ARG A 442 27.41 -6.29 -3.92
CA ARG A 442 28.12 -5.38 -4.81
C ARG A 442 27.94 -3.93 -4.36
N ILE A 443 26.71 -3.52 -4.04
CA ILE A 443 26.39 -2.18 -3.53
C ILE A 443 27.09 -1.91 -2.21
N ALA A 444 27.02 -2.84 -1.26
CA ALA A 444 27.65 -2.70 0.05
C ALA A 444 29.19 -2.54 -0.01
N ASN A 445 29.82 -3.08 -1.06
CA ASN A 445 31.26 -3.00 -1.28
C ASN A 445 31.67 -1.85 -2.21
N THR A 446 30.72 -1.05 -2.70
CA THR A 446 31.05 0.08 -3.57
C THR A 446 31.59 1.23 -2.74
N GLY A 447 32.70 1.80 -3.18
CA GLY A 447 33.42 2.84 -2.47
C GLY A 447 32.58 4.10 -2.27
N ARG A 448 32.94 4.90 -1.27
CA ARG A 448 32.38 6.25 -1.14
C ARG A 448 33.00 7.16 -2.16
N ASN A 449 32.17 7.78 -3.00
CA ASN A 449 32.59 8.83 -3.90
C ASN A 449 32.30 10.21 -3.33
N ASP A 450 33.19 11.15 -3.63
CA ASP A 450 33.02 12.56 -3.32
C ASP A 450 31.88 13.14 -4.18
N ARG A 451 30.92 13.80 -3.53
CA ARG A 451 29.72 14.37 -4.16
C ARG A 451 29.88 15.82 -4.57
N GLY A 452 31.03 16.45 -4.34
CA GLY A 452 31.18 17.92 -4.38
C GLY A 452 30.61 18.60 -5.62
N VAL A 453 30.91 18.08 -6.82
CA VAL A 453 30.43 18.64 -8.09
C VAL A 453 28.92 18.49 -8.23
N LEU A 454 28.42 17.26 -8.16
CA LEU A 454 26.99 16.96 -8.31
C LEU A 454 26.13 17.68 -7.26
N SER A 455 26.57 17.74 -6.00
CA SER A 455 25.85 18.47 -4.95
C SER A 455 25.67 19.94 -5.30
N SER A 456 26.71 20.58 -5.85
CA SER A 456 26.66 21.99 -6.26
C SER A 456 25.65 22.21 -7.39
N ILE A 457 25.68 21.35 -8.41
CA ILE A 457 24.76 21.38 -9.56
C ILE A 457 23.31 21.20 -9.10
N ARG A 458 23.05 20.23 -8.21
CA ARG A 458 21.71 20.01 -7.66
C ARG A 458 21.23 21.18 -6.82
N ASP A 459 22.10 21.80 -6.05
CA ASP A 459 21.73 22.98 -5.26
C ASP A 459 21.43 24.19 -6.17
N GLU A 460 22.11 24.33 -7.31
CA GLU A 460 21.76 25.31 -8.34
C GLU A 460 20.41 25.01 -8.99
N LEU A 461 20.14 23.75 -9.34
CA LEU A 461 18.85 23.32 -9.88
C LEU A 461 17.70 23.59 -8.89
N LYS A 462 17.90 23.37 -7.59
CA LYS A 462 16.89 23.71 -6.57
C LYS A 462 16.60 25.20 -6.49
N ARG A 463 17.59 26.05 -6.80
CA ARG A 463 17.44 27.52 -6.83
C ARG A 463 16.80 28.03 -8.12
N SER A 464 16.74 27.23 -9.19
CA SER A 464 16.22 27.67 -10.49
C SER A 464 14.69 27.69 -10.58
N ASP A 465 14.00 27.45 -9.47
CA ASP A 465 12.53 27.36 -9.36
C ASP A 465 11.87 26.20 -10.12
N ILE A 466 12.58 25.50 -11.01
CA ILE A 466 12.07 24.37 -11.82
C ILE A 466 11.58 23.20 -10.94
N LEU A 467 12.25 22.96 -9.81
CA LEU A 467 11.91 21.91 -8.85
C LEU A 467 10.97 22.34 -7.72
N LYS A 468 10.34 23.52 -7.82
CA LYS A 468 9.41 23.99 -6.79
C LYS A 468 8.35 22.92 -6.50
N ASP A 469 8.19 22.60 -5.20
CA ASP A 469 7.16 21.72 -4.67
C ASP A 469 5.79 22.38 -4.88
N ASP A 470 5.25 22.29 -6.09
CA ASP A 470 3.84 22.60 -6.27
C ASP A 470 3.03 21.41 -5.77
N GLN A 471 2.32 21.57 -4.66
CA GLN A 471 1.61 20.48 -3.98
C GLN A 471 0.44 19.90 -4.81
N ASN A 472 0.30 20.32 -6.08
CA ASN A 472 -0.80 20.03 -6.99
C ASN A 472 -0.34 19.42 -8.34
N PHE A 473 0.85 18.81 -8.44
CA PHE A 473 1.33 18.22 -9.71
C PHE A 473 0.29 17.27 -10.34
N ARG A 474 -0.16 17.61 -11.55
CA ARG A 474 -0.85 16.69 -12.47
C ARG A 474 0.19 15.87 -13.24
N ALA A 475 -0.23 14.75 -13.82
CA ALA A 475 0.67 13.93 -14.65
C ALA A 475 1.38 14.73 -15.76
N SER A 476 0.68 15.69 -16.38
CA SER A 476 1.23 16.63 -17.38
C SER A 476 2.43 17.44 -16.87
N ASP A 477 2.46 17.69 -15.57
CA ASP A 477 3.42 18.60 -14.95
C ASP A 477 4.76 17.88 -14.73
N PHE A 478 4.76 16.55 -14.53
CA PHE A 478 5.97 15.73 -14.44
C PHE A 478 6.76 15.71 -15.75
N ARG A 479 6.07 15.49 -16.89
CA ARG A 479 6.68 15.52 -18.21
C ARG A 479 7.28 16.88 -18.51
N ALA A 480 6.50 17.95 -18.31
CA ALA A 480 6.96 19.33 -18.51
C ALA A 480 8.19 19.64 -17.66
N GLN A 481 8.17 19.28 -16.37
CA GLN A 481 9.30 19.44 -15.47
C GLN A 481 10.55 18.70 -15.98
N GLY A 482 10.41 17.44 -16.43
CA GLY A 482 11.53 16.67 -16.96
C GLY A 482 12.19 17.36 -18.17
N MET A 483 11.36 17.87 -19.08
CA MET A 483 11.84 18.64 -20.24
C MET A 483 12.53 19.95 -19.83
N GLU A 484 11.98 20.68 -18.85
CA GLU A 484 12.59 21.92 -18.35
C GLU A 484 13.94 21.67 -17.67
N VAL A 485 14.04 20.63 -16.84
CA VAL A 485 15.31 20.24 -16.21
C VAL A 485 16.35 19.83 -17.25
N ALA A 486 15.95 19.13 -18.32
CA ALA A 486 16.85 18.78 -19.41
C ALA A 486 17.39 20.02 -20.16
N ARG A 487 16.52 20.99 -20.47
CA ARG A 487 16.91 22.25 -21.11
C ARG A 487 17.82 23.08 -20.21
N TRP A 488 17.49 23.15 -18.93
CA TRP A 488 18.33 23.79 -17.92
C TRP A 488 19.72 23.16 -17.88
N LEU A 489 19.80 21.83 -17.83
CA LEU A 489 21.08 21.12 -17.80
C LEU A 489 21.91 21.41 -19.05
N ARG A 490 21.31 21.37 -20.24
CA ARG A 490 22.04 21.71 -21.48
C ARG A 490 22.57 23.15 -21.46
N SER A 491 21.79 24.09 -20.95
CA SER A 491 22.23 25.47 -20.80
C SER A 491 23.35 25.61 -19.76
N HIS A 492 23.28 24.88 -18.65
CA HIS A 492 24.30 24.85 -17.60
C HIS A 492 25.64 24.32 -18.14
N GLU A 493 25.59 23.25 -18.92
CA GLU A 493 26.75 22.64 -19.58
C GLU A 493 27.19 23.38 -20.86
N ASN A 494 26.52 24.48 -21.22
CA ASN A 494 26.77 25.26 -22.44
C ASN A 494 26.74 24.42 -23.74
N ILE A 495 25.78 23.49 -23.84
CA ILE A 495 25.61 22.59 -24.98
C ILE A 495 24.42 23.04 -25.85
N ASP A 496 24.73 23.57 -27.03
CA ASP A 496 23.73 24.02 -28.02
C ASP A 496 22.75 22.91 -28.42
N HIS A 497 21.47 23.24 -28.64
CA HIS A 497 20.40 22.28 -28.95
C HIS A 497 20.63 21.40 -30.19
N SER A 498 21.47 21.83 -31.13
CA SER A 498 21.82 21.05 -32.31
C SER A 498 22.98 20.06 -32.09
N THR A 499 23.61 20.10 -30.92
CA THR A 499 24.78 19.30 -30.56
C THR A 499 24.38 18.01 -29.84
N ARG A 500 25.03 16.90 -30.19
CA ARG A 500 24.87 15.62 -29.52
C ARG A 500 25.29 15.71 -28.05
N PHE A 501 24.45 15.22 -27.14
CA PHE A 501 24.78 15.11 -25.71
C PHE A 501 25.47 13.77 -25.40
N ASN A 502 26.44 13.73 -24.49
CA ASN A 502 27.09 12.49 -24.05
C ASN A 502 26.87 12.24 -22.54
N PRO A 503 25.87 11.43 -22.16
CA PRO A 503 25.58 11.13 -20.75
C PRO A 503 26.77 10.55 -19.98
N ARG A 504 27.60 9.73 -20.62
CA ARG A 504 28.72 9.07 -19.95
C ARG A 504 29.78 10.09 -19.54
N SER A 505 30.14 11.00 -20.44
CA SER A 505 31.12 12.06 -20.14
C SER A 505 30.67 12.93 -18.98
N LEU A 506 29.37 13.27 -18.90
CA LEU A 506 28.81 14.04 -17.80
C LEU A 506 28.91 13.30 -16.46
N LEU A 507 28.56 12.01 -16.43
CA LEU A 507 28.67 11.18 -15.23
C LEU A 507 30.12 11.07 -14.74
N ASP A 508 31.07 10.89 -15.67
CA ASP A 508 32.50 10.83 -15.34
C ASP A 508 32.98 12.18 -14.75
N GLU A 509 32.53 13.31 -15.28
CA GLU A 509 32.81 14.66 -14.75
C GLU A 509 32.23 14.87 -13.35
N TRP A 510 31.00 14.40 -13.12
CA TRP A 510 30.35 14.46 -11.81
C TRP A 510 30.88 13.43 -10.81
N LYS A 511 31.82 12.57 -11.23
CA LYS A 511 32.36 11.46 -10.44
C LYS A 511 31.28 10.48 -9.97
N VAL A 512 30.26 10.28 -10.80
CA VAL A 512 29.21 9.28 -10.58
C VAL A 512 29.68 7.97 -11.21
N ASP A 513 29.93 6.96 -10.38
CA ASP A 513 30.37 5.67 -10.89
C ASP A 513 29.26 5.02 -11.71
N CYS A 514 29.61 4.58 -12.92
CA CYS A 514 28.74 3.76 -13.74
C CYS A 514 29.41 2.40 -13.98
N ILE A 515 28.91 1.41 -13.25
CA ILE A 515 29.47 0.06 -13.11
C ILE A 515 28.65 -0.89 -13.98
N ASN A 516 29.32 -1.57 -14.91
CA ASN A 516 28.70 -2.67 -15.64
C ASN A 516 28.43 -3.84 -14.68
N TYR A 517 27.16 -4.24 -14.58
CA TYR A 517 26.70 -5.37 -13.78
C TYR A 517 25.80 -6.25 -14.64
N PRO A 518 26.40 -7.21 -15.39
CA PRO A 518 25.63 -8.17 -16.17
C PRO A 518 24.66 -8.95 -15.27
N SER A 519 23.39 -8.96 -15.63
CA SER A 519 22.36 -9.66 -14.88
C SER A 519 21.33 -10.26 -15.83
N SER A 520 20.85 -11.47 -15.49
CA SER A 520 19.71 -12.07 -16.18
C SER A 520 18.35 -11.50 -15.75
N ILE A 521 18.33 -10.58 -14.77
CA ILE A 521 17.13 -9.82 -14.42
C ILE A 521 16.87 -8.81 -15.55
N PRO A 522 15.64 -8.68 -16.07
CA PRO A 522 15.33 -7.85 -17.24
C PRO A 522 15.21 -6.35 -16.89
N TYR A 523 16.23 -5.77 -16.25
CA TYR A 523 16.36 -4.32 -16.04
C TYR A 523 17.50 -3.76 -16.89
N ASP A 524 17.44 -2.47 -17.23
CA ASP A 524 18.46 -1.76 -18.01
C ASP A 524 19.56 -1.17 -17.12
N ALA A 525 19.18 -0.43 -16.09
CA ALA A 525 20.06 0.06 -15.05
C ALA A 525 19.31 0.26 -13.73
N ILE A 526 20.05 0.53 -12.66
CA ILE A 526 19.55 1.13 -11.44
C ILE A 526 20.52 2.22 -10.97
N ALA A 527 20.01 3.39 -10.60
CA ALA A 527 20.74 4.34 -9.77
C ALA A 527 20.48 4.05 -8.29
N VAL A 528 21.54 3.98 -7.50
CA VAL A 528 21.48 3.86 -6.04
C VAL A 528 22.27 4.97 -5.39
N TRP A 529 21.77 5.49 -4.27
CA TRP A 529 22.41 6.55 -3.50
C TRP A 529 22.01 6.44 -2.03
N GLY A 530 22.70 7.15 -1.15
CA GLY A 530 22.28 7.28 0.25
C GLY A 530 23.33 7.97 1.11
N LYS A 531 23.04 8.27 2.37
CA LYS A 531 23.99 9.05 3.22
C LYS A 531 25.41 8.48 3.27
N THR A 532 25.54 7.16 3.13
CA THR A 532 26.80 6.43 3.19
C THR A 532 27.42 6.12 1.82
N LEU A 533 26.72 6.36 0.71
CA LEU A 533 27.14 6.01 -0.66
C LEU A 533 26.79 7.16 -1.61
N GLY A 534 27.77 7.66 -2.38
CA GLY A 534 27.50 8.56 -3.51
C GLY A 534 26.50 7.95 -4.50
N PRO A 535 25.91 8.74 -5.41
CA PRO A 535 25.13 8.13 -6.48
C PRO A 535 26.04 7.22 -7.31
N VAL A 536 25.53 6.03 -7.62
CA VAL A 536 26.19 5.00 -8.43
C VAL A 536 25.13 4.39 -9.35
N ILE A 537 25.48 4.19 -10.60
CA ILE A 537 24.63 3.53 -11.59
C ILE A 537 25.17 2.12 -11.85
N TYR A 538 24.34 1.10 -11.64
CA TYR A 538 24.62 -0.26 -12.08
C TYR A 538 23.93 -0.49 -13.41
N LEU A 539 24.71 -0.50 -14.50
CA LEU A 539 24.23 -0.70 -15.86
C LEU A 539 24.23 -2.19 -16.17
N ASN A 540 23.09 -2.74 -16.57
CA ASN A 540 23.02 -4.11 -17.06
C ASN A 540 23.24 -4.13 -18.59
N PRO A 541 24.42 -4.52 -19.10
CA PRO A 541 24.66 -4.60 -20.54
C PRO A 541 23.80 -5.64 -21.27
N GLN A 542 23.10 -6.51 -20.52
CA GLN A 542 22.16 -7.50 -21.05
C GLN A 542 20.70 -7.06 -20.93
N GLY A 543 20.46 -5.84 -20.42
CA GLY A 543 19.12 -5.26 -20.29
C GLY A 543 18.46 -5.02 -21.67
N PRO A 544 17.11 -5.04 -21.74
CA PRO A 544 16.38 -4.97 -23.01
C PRO A 544 16.77 -3.81 -23.94
N ARG A 545 17.07 -2.62 -23.40
CA ARG A 545 17.55 -1.46 -24.16
C ARG A 545 19.07 -1.42 -24.24
N CYS A 546 19.75 -1.83 -23.17
CA CYS A 546 21.21 -1.74 -23.04
C CYS A 546 22.00 -2.64 -24.00
N ILE A 547 21.35 -3.60 -24.68
CA ILE A 547 21.98 -4.34 -25.79
C ILE A 547 22.32 -3.44 -27.00
N PHE A 548 21.72 -2.25 -27.10
CA PHE A 548 21.99 -1.26 -28.15
C PHE A 548 22.75 -0.05 -27.60
N PRO A 549 23.73 0.51 -28.34
CA PRO A 549 24.44 1.71 -27.91
C PRO A 549 23.52 2.93 -27.65
N THR A 550 22.50 3.11 -28.48
CA THR A 550 21.49 4.17 -28.32
C THR A 550 20.62 3.94 -27.08
N GLY A 551 20.34 2.67 -26.74
CA GLY A 551 19.62 2.30 -25.53
C GLY A 551 20.44 2.57 -24.27
N ILE A 552 21.75 2.24 -24.25
CA ILE A 552 22.64 2.61 -23.14
C ILE A 552 22.63 4.13 -22.92
N ARG A 553 22.71 4.92 -24.00
CA ARG A 553 22.68 6.39 -23.90
C ARG A 553 21.37 6.89 -23.29
N PHE A 554 20.23 6.34 -23.72
CA PHE A 554 18.93 6.67 -23.16
C PHE A 554 18.84 6.29 -21.68
N THR A 555 19.21 5.06 -21.32
CA THR A 555 19.22 4.58 -19.93
C THR A 555 20.08 5.47 -19.04
N LEU A 556 21.30 5.82 -19.45
CA LEU A 556 22.15 6.72 -18.64
C LEU A 556 21.55 8.13 -18.50
N ALA A 557 20.96 8.68 -19.57
CA ALA A 557 20.25 9.97 -19.49
C ALA A 557 19.06 9.90 -18.54
N HIS A 558 18.33 8.78 -18.54
CA HIS A 558 17.22 8.53 -17.63
C HIS A 558 17.69 8.48 -16.16
N GLU A 559 18.74 7.71 -15.86
CA GLU A 559 19.31 7.65 -14.50
C GLU A 559 19.88 9.01 -14.04
N ILE A 560 20.45 9.82 -14.94
CA ILE A 560 20.85 11.20 -14.64
C ILE A 560 19.64 12.03 -14.19
N GLY A 561 18.49 11.83 -14.84
CA GLY A 561 17.23 12.49 -14.46
C GLY A 561 16.87 12.21 -13.00
N HIS A 562 16.89 10.93 -12.60
CA HIS A 562 16.65 10.54 -11.21
C HIS A 562 17.68 11.11 -10.25
N ILE A 563 18.97 11.05 -10.58
CA ILE A 563 20.03 11.58 -9.71
C ILE A 563 19.85 13.09 -9.46
N LEU A 564 19.47 13.86 -10.49
CA LEU A 564 19.24 15.29 -10.35
C LEU A 564 17.97 15.60 -9.55
N MET A 565 16.85 15.01 -9.95
CA MET A 565 15.52 15.40 -9.48
C MET A 565 15.09 14.66 -8.21
N ASP A 566 15.53 13.41 -8.04
CA ASP A 566 14.97 12.45 -7.09
C ASP A 566 15.92 12.06 -5.94
N MET A 567 17.19 12.46 -5.98
CA MET A 567 18.10 12.08 -4.89
C MET A 567 17.69 12.63 -3.50
N ASP A 568 16.89 13.71 -3.44
CA ASP A 568 16.27 14.19 -2.19
C ASP A 568 14.77 13.90 -2.08
N ARG A 569 14.17 13.25 -3.08
CA ARG A 569 12.72 12.99 -3.15
C ARG A 569 12.49 11.73 -4.01
N PHE A 570 11.65 10.78 -3.59
CA PHE A 570 11.25 9.64 -4.43
C PHE A 570 12.32 8.56 -4.70
N LEU A 571 11.90 7.32 -4.46
CA LEU A 571 12.14 6.14 -5.29
C LEU A 571 10.94 5.21 -5.01
N PRO A 572 9.73 5.51 -5.53
CA PRO A 572 8.62 4.59 -5.45
C PRO A 572 8.96 3.33 -6.25
N PHE A 573 8.70 2.16 -5.67
CA PHE A 573 8.89 0.86 -6.29
C PHE A 573 8.23 0.70 -7.68
N GLY A 574 7.24 1.54 -8.04
CA GLY A 574 6.60 1.52 -9.37
C GLY A 574 7.59 1.62 -10.53
N ASP A 575 8.79 2.12 -10.23
CA ASP A 575 9.86 2.48 -11.15
C ASP A 575 10.59 1.30 -11.82
N VAL A 576 10.46 0.05 -11.33
CA VAL A 576 11.34 -1.06 -11.81
C VAL A 576 10.61 -2.25 -12.41
N ILE A 577 9.28 -2.32 -12.35
CA ILE A 577 8.57 -3.37 -13.11
C ILE A 577 8.36 -2.87 -14.54
N CYS A 578 9.36 -3.16 -15.36
CA CYS A 578 9.25 -3.37 -16.79
C CYS A 578 7.96 -4.11 -17.12
N ALA A 579 6.91 -3.39 -17.49
CA ALA A 579 5.83 -3.96 -18.27
C ALA A 579 6.12 -3.64 -19.74
N GLU A 580 6.52 -4.66 -20.49
CA GLU A 580 6.40 -4.70 -21.97
C GLU A 580 4.99 -4.31 -22.45
N ASP A 581 4.02 -4.26 -21.52
CA ASP A 581 2.59 -4.05 -21.76
C ASP A 581 2.09 -2.62 -21.43
N GLY A 582 2.95 -1.70 -20.97
CA GLY A 582 2.58 -0.28 -20.79
C GLY A 582 1.61 0.00 -19.63
N LEU A 583 1.77 -0.70 -18.50
CA LEU A 583 0.93 -0.53 -17.32
C LEU A 583 1.50 0.51 -16.34
N TYR A 584 0.98 1.73 -16.39
CA TYR A 584 1.44 2.86 -15.59
C TYR A 584 0.68 2.97 -14.24
N ALA A 585 1.32 2.54 -13.15
CA ALA A 585 0.87 2.87 -11.80
C ALA A 585 1.62 4.10 -11.30
N PHE A 586 1.01 5.29 -11.37
CA PHE A 586 1.56 6.55 -10.86
C PHE A 586 3.06 6.75 -11.19
N ASN A 587 3.37 6.84 -12.48
CA ASN A 587 4.74 6.87 -12.99
C ASN A 587 5.37 8.28 -12.96
N GLY A 588 4.97 9.17 -12.05
CA GLY A 588 5.37 10.59 -12.08
C GLY A 588 6.90 10.79 -12.22
N PRO A 589 7.72 10.23 -11.31
CA PRO A 589 9.18 10.30 -11.38
C PRO A 589 9.77 9.72 -12.67
N GLU A 590 9.32 8.55 -13.10
CA GLU A 590 9.76 7.88 -14.32
C GLU A 590 9.32 8.58 -15.61
N THR A 591 8.08 9.06 -15.69
CA THR A 591 7.60 9.91 -16.79
C THR A 591 8.45 11.17 -16.87
N ARG A 592 8.76 11.79 -15.73
CA ARG A 592 9.69 12.93 -15.67
C ARG A 592 11.10 12.54 -16.12
N ALA A 593 11.64 11.40 -15.70
CA ALA A 593 12.97 10.92 -16.09
C ALA A 593 13.05 10.53 -17.58
N ASN A 594 11.98 9.93 -18.13
CA ASN A 594 11.85 9.61 -19.55
C ASN A 594 11.74 10.89 -20.39
N ALA A 595 10.90 11.84 -19.98
CA ALA A 595 10.81 13.16 -20.61
C ALA A 595 12.14 13.91 -20.57
N PHE A 596 12.83 13.86 -19.43
CA PHE A 596 14.17 14.40 -19.24
C PHE A 596 15.17 13.75 -20.21
N ALA A 597 15.25 12.43 -20.25
CA ALA A 597 16.17 11.70 -21.13
C ALA A 597 15.92 12.00 -22.61
N ALA A 598 14.64 12.00 -23.02
CA ALA A 598 14.21 12.31 -24.38
C ALA A 598 14.59 13.74 -24.80
N GLU A 599 14.33 14.74 -23.94
CA GLU A 599 14.66 16.14 -24.23
C GLU A 599 16.17 16.42 -24.12
N LEU A 600 16.88 15.77 -23.21
CA LEU A 600 18.32 15.93 -23.04
C LEU A 600 19.09 15.42 -24.26
N LEU A 601 18.72 14.23 -24.75
CA LEU A 601 19.38 13.58 -25.88
C LEU A 601 18.95 14.16 -27.23
N LEU A 602 17.67 14.48 -27.40
CA LEU A 602 17.11 15.03 -28.62
C LEU A 602 16.18 16.22 -28.32
N PRO A 603 16.73 17.44 -28.17
CA PRO A 603 15.92 18.61 -27.84
C PRO A 603 14.85 18.90 -28.89
N GLU A 604 13.62 19.23 -28.47
CA GLU A 604 12.52 19.54 -29.38
C GLU A 604 12.88 20.68 -30.35
N SER A 605 13.60 21.70 -29.87
CA SER A 605 14.09 22.82 -30.70
C SER A 605 15.02 22.37 -31.82
N GLY A 606 15.89 21.38 -31.55
CA GLY A 606 16.78 20.80 -32.55
C GLY A 606 16.01 20.03 -33.63
N VAL A 607 14.99 19.27 -33.24
CA VAL A 607 14.10 18.55 -34.18
C VAL A 607 13.31 19.55 -35.04
N ARG A 608 12.71 20.56 -34.40
CA ARG A 608 11.94 21.62 -35.07
C ARG A 608 12.76 22.32 -36.15
N GLN A 609 13.99 22.70 -35.84
CA GLN A 609 14.89 23.36 -36.79
C GLN A 609 15.17 22.49 -38.03
N GLN A 610 15.38 21.18 -37.85
CA GLN A 610 15.62 20.26 -38.96
C GLN A 610 14.34 20.04 -39.80
N MET A 611 13.17 20.00 -39.15
CA MET A 611 11.88 19.85 -39.82
C MET A 611 11.47 21.09 -40.61
N GLU A 612 11.73 22.30 -40.11
CA GLU A 612 11.42 23.55 -40.81
C GLU A 612 12.24 23.72 -42.10
N GLN A 613 13.44 23.13 -42.16
CA GLN A 613 14.23 23.05 -43.40
C GLN A 613 13.61 22.08 -44.41
N LEU A 614 12.79 21.14 -43.95
CA LEU A 614 12.10 20.15 -44.75
C LEU A 614 10.74 20.71 -45.22
N ASN A 615 10.70 21.38 -46.38
CA ASN A 615 9.43 21.69 -47.06
C ASN A 615 8.85 20.45 -47.76
N ALA A 616 8.65 19.36 -47.01
CA ALA A 616 8.35 18.05 -47.57
C ALA A 616 6.99 17.53 -47.09
N ARG A 617 6.10 17.28 -48.06
CA ARG A 617 4.86 16.51 -47.89
C ARG A 617 5.05 15.01 -48.20
N ASP A 618 6.29 14.61 -48.45
CA ASP A 618 6.66 13.31 -49.00
C ASP A 618 7.08 12.35 -47.88
N ARG A 619 6.47 11.16 -47.87
CA ARG A 619 6.74 10.10 -46.89
C ARG A 619 8.20 9.69 -46.86
N ASP A 620 8.84 9.57 -48.02
CA ASP A 620 10.24 9.11 -48.10
C ASP A 620 11.19 10.16 -47.51
N LYS A 621 10.89 11.45 -47.72
CA LYS A 621 11.66 12.54 -47.12
C LYS A 621 11.51 12.58 -45.60
N ILE A 622 10.31 12.35 -45.07
CA ILE A 622 10.09 12.27 -43.62
C ILE A 622 10.85 11.08 -43.02
N ASN A 623 10.79 9.92 -43.67
CA ASN A 623 11.53 8.74 -43.23
C ASN A 623 13.05 8.93 -43.26
N ASN A 624 13.58 9.56 -44.31
CA ASN A 624 15.01 9.88 -44.39
C ASN A 624 15.41 10.87 -43.30
N LEU A 625 14.56 11.88 -43.01
CA LEU A 625 14.81 12.82 -41.93
C LEU A 625 14.86 12.13 -40.56
N VAL A 626 14.02 11.13 -40.31
CA VAL A 626 14.10 10.32 -39.07
C VAL A 626 15.46 9.66 -38.94
N VAL A 627 15.99 9.08 -40.01
CA VAL A 627 17.32 8.44 -40.02
C VAL A 627 18.41 9.49 -39.79
N ASP A 628 18.37 10.61 -40.51
CA ASP A 628 19.38 11.68 -40.40
C ASP A 628 19.44 12.27 -38.99
N ILE A 629 18.28 12.53 -38.36
CA ILE A 629 18.21 13.03 -36.98
C ILE A 629 18.69 11.96 -36.00
N ALA A 630 18.26 10.70 -36.15
CA ALA A 630 18.64 9.63 -35.27
C ALA A 630 20.16 9.38 -35.28
N ASP A 631 20.78 9.39 -36.47
CA ASP A 631 22.22 9.24 -36.64
C ASP A 631 22.98 10.45 -36.06
N LYS A 632 22.51 11.67 -36.32
CA LYS A 632 23.15 12.91 -35.82
C LYS A 632 23.21 12.96 -34.29
N PHE A 633 22.11 12.61 -33.62
CA PHE A 633 22.01 12.67 -32.15
C PHE A 633 22.38 11.35 -31.46
N GLU A 634 22.61 10.29 -32.24
CA GLU A 634 22.79 8.91 -31.80
C GLU A 634 21.70 8.44 -30.83
N VAL A 635 20.46 8.47 -31.32
CA VAL A 635 19.25 8.04 -30.63
C VAL A 635 18.49 7.02 -31.47
N SER A 636 17.46 6.37 -30.92
CA SER A 636 16.65 5.43 -31.69
C SER A 636 15.73 6.15 -32.70
N HIS A 637 15.35 5.43 -33.76
CA HIS A 637 14.32 5.91 -34.71
C HIS A 637 12.98 6.17 -34.00
N GLU A 638 12.65 5.35 -33.01
CA GLU A 638 11.42 5.47 -32.22
C GLU A 638 11.38 6.77 -31.41
N LEU A 639 12.46 7.09 -30.67
CA LEU A 639 12.55 8.36 -29.94
C LEU A 639 12.45 9.54 -30.91
N THR A 640 13.15 9.47 -32.06
CA THR A 640 13.09 10.50 -33.09
C THR A 640 11.67 10.70 -33.62
N ALA A 641 10.97 9.62 -33.95
CA ALA A 641 9.59 9.64 -34.43
C ALA A 641 8.63 10.26 -33.41
N TRP A 642 8.71 9.87 -32.13
CA TRP A 642 7.92 10.48 -31.06
C TRP A 642 8.21 11.99 -30.93
N LYS A 643 9.49 12.40 -30.94
CA LYS A 643 9.84 13.83 -30.85
C LYS A 643 9.37 14.63 -32.05
N MET A 644 9.40 14.07 -33.26
CA MET A 644 8.81 14.71 -34.44
C MET A 644 7.30 14.90 -34.30
N LYS A 645 6.56 13.91 -33.79
CA LYS A 645 5.11 14.06 -33.49
C LYS A 645 4.84 15.20 -32.50
N HIS A 646 5.68 15.36 -31.47
CA HIS A 646 5.54 16.41 -30.46
C HIS A 646 5.80 17.84 -30.97
N THR A 647 6.43 18.02 -32.13
CA THR A 647 6.67 19.38 -32.68
C THR A 647 5.39 20.03 -33.20
N HIS A 648 4.36 19.23 -33.51
CA HIS A 648 3.12 19.65 -34.18
C HIS A 648 3.33 20.33 -35.54
N ILE A 649 4.49 20.11 -36.19
CA ILE A 649 4.74 20.59 -37.56
C ILE A 649 4.07 19.69 -38.60
N LEU A 650 4.01 18.39 -38.34
CA LEU A 650 3.38 17.42 -39.24
C LEU A 650 1.86 17.52 -39.17
N SER A 651 1.20 17.35 -40.31
CA SER A 651 -0.24 17.05 -40.35
C SER A 651 -0.50 15.64 -39.82
N LYS A 652 -1.74 15.36 -39.39
CA LYS A 652 -2.15 14.01 -38.93
C LYS A 652 -1.86 12.90 -39.96
N GLU A 653 -1.98 13.22 -41.25
CA GLU A 653 -1.63 12.29 -42.32
C GLU A 653 -0.14 11.97 -42.32
N GLN A 654 0.71 13.00 -42.21
CA GLN A 654 2.17 12.83 -42.15
C GLN A 654 2.63 12.16 -40.86
N GLU A 655 1.95 12.40 -39.73
CA GLU A 655 2.24 11.69 -38.47
C GLU A 655 2.07 10.17 -38.60
N SER A 656 1.11 9.71 -39.42
CA SER A 656 0.88 8.28 -39.69
C SER A 656 2.06 7.62 -40.41
N TYR A 657 2.90 8.41 -41.09
CA TYR A 657 4.08 7.88 -41.77
C TYR A 657 5.14 7.40 -40.79
N LEU A 658 5.08 7.86 -39.53
CA LEU A 658 6.00 7.50 -38.46
C LEU A 658 5.58 6.24 -37.69
N ASP A 659 4.34 5.75 -37.89
CA ASP A 659 3.78 4.65 -37.10
C ASP A 659 4.56 3.34 -37.26
N ASP A 660 5.25 3.12 -38.38
CA ASP A 660 6.10 1.95 -38.60
C ASP A 660 7.41 1.99 -37.79
N LYS A 661 7.77 3.16 -37.23
CA LYS A 661 8.93 3.35 -36.35
C LYS A 661 8.58 3.25 -34.86
N LEU A 662 7.30 3.29 -34.51
CA LEU A 662 6.83 3.23 -33.12
C LEU A 662 6.63 1.77 -32.73
N ARG A 663 7.44 1.29 -31.77
CA ARG A 663 7.26 -0.04 -31.18
C ARG A 663 6.27 0.02 -30.02
N SER A 664 6.27 1.13 -29.27
CA SER A 664 5.31 1.42 -28.23
C SER A 664 3.97 1.88 -28.82
N LYS A 665 2.87 1.34 -28.28
CA LYS A 665 1.51 1.78 -28.64
C LYS A 665 1.18 3.18 -28.12
N ASN A 666 1.78 3.54 -27.00
CA ASN A 666 1.60 4.82 -26.31
C ASN A 666 2.93 5.57 -26.29
N ASP A 667 2.85 6.90 -26.19
CA ASP A 667 4.00 7.76 -25.98
C ASP A 667 4.70 7.36 -24.67
N PRO A 668 5.99 6.96 -24.73
CA PRO A 668 6.72 6.55 -23.54
C PRO A 668 7.29 7.72 -22.75
N PHE A 669 7.08 8.98 -23.20
CA PHE A 669 7.71 10.19 -22.65
C PHE A 669 6.74 11.18 -22.01
#